data_AF-A0A4Q1SJ92-F1
#
_entry.id   AF-A0A4Q1SJ92-F1
#
_cell.length_a   1.000
_cell.length_b   1.000
_cell.length_c   1.000
_cell.angle_alpha   90.00
_cell.angle_beta   90.00
_cell.angle_gamma   90.00
#
_symmetry.space_group_name_H-M   'P 1'
#
loop_
_entity.id
_entity.type
_entity.pdbx_description
1 polymer ?
#
loop_
_entity_poly.entity_id
_entity_poly.type
_entity_poly.pdbx_seq_one_letter_code
_entity_poly.pdbx_strand_id
1 'polypeptide(L)'
;MFPFPPKPERRTSFEDIFFEHYSRLLEWALQLTRGDRSDAEDLVQELYVRFARLDTTPEHVENAENYLFSALRNLHYTRARRARTNAIDDLSIVDYDSIQHGLRAVDRSELLSVRSDLYRICDYLCSRKDTSRSASIFILRYFLGYFPNELMKVVQSSRVAVDKAIQAVRREARMDLQRPGAIRSINEKRDQKTRVSNGNGAENEQHLFHALRTRIFASCAGECFGRSTLESKYAQLGQNFTTQELAHLVSCTICLDHANRILGLPLLEDRSPDDAIGRDTPQGPDGTAGSLPTLISNRSSRKKKDLERRRTQLKRCAEEVDQHRPQRLFIVVDGEVRASQKVTAALSELRVELGRSEKPSFIEVLSEQGICLAFVIVQQPAPEGDLYQSHETALSDDRAIKVVTSFTEETPAIQVVYRDPLVAADEAGDLAENPAIQTYNTVAPKLTTFEQPGLLEWPRHFWSRLTGIPSKMNPLLASAMLFGLCSIVCFLLWTRSGPRISPRTLLNRAEQSDTSALAASRAGVIYQKVRISESGHAMERAIYRDPQKKRKPRQQHLTAADQKLKDRLDVAGVNWDEPLSAVNYATWHDHQLGRRDVVAQTGSNLLTLTTSTDAVSSPILKESLTVRESDFHPVARTIELRDEGMIEIAELNYDVMPWAAVNQDWFEPLEGTISGSAGIHPALHLPHLLSDLELDEAELEARVVLSQLHADQGEQIHLDRSSTGIEVKGVVDTDERKHQLVSQLLQVPHVRPSILSVEELSNNPLPTPPRTAQPLQAYSVEAQQSPLEQYLRAQKMPLAQLATVSQDLLSGCLRVQQAQTHLSELQQRFKEDNQLPADRQQQLTALSQNYVTAIQSGLDMDKRALLSLGLIDSSQTISSPTSGVPDKDFSQQVRHYQELCQELITGGPGQSRPAAVIANEIMTSGAAIRTRITQIPTFPSAAHNDQ
;
A
#
# COMPACT_ATOMS: atom_id res chain seq x y z
N MET A 1 -16.50 -3.23 -66.84
CA MET A 1 -15.31 -3.60 -66.04
C MET A 1 -15.02 -2.42 -65.13
N PHE A 2 -15.64 -2.39 -63.95
CA PHE A 2 -15.46 -1.30 -62.97
C PHE A 2 -14.27 -1.64 -62.07
N PRO A 3 -13.39 -0.67 -61.76
CA PRO A 3 -12.16 -0.92 -61.01
C PRO A 3 -12.48 -1.19 -59.53
N PHE A 4 -11.80 -2.18 -58.96
CA PHE A 4 -11.89 -2.50 -57.55
C PHE A 4 -11.38 -1.33 -56.69
N PRO A 5 -12.00 -1.05 -55.54
CA PRO A 5 -11.50 -0.05 -54.60
C PRO A 5 -10.14 -0.50 -54.01
N PRO A 6 -9.26 0.44 -53.64
CA PRO A 6 -7.95 0.12 -53.08
C PRO A 6 -8.09 -0.56 -51.71
N LYS A 7 -7.12 -1.42 -51.38
CA LYS A 7 -7.03 -2.11 -50.08
C LYS A 7 -7.08 -1.13 -48.90
N PRO A 8 -7.70 -1.49 -47.76
CA PRO A 8 -7.77 -0.64 -46.59
C PRO A 8 -6.36 -0.34 -46.04
N GLU A 9 -6.11 0.93 -45.73
CA GLU A 9 -4.93 1.43 -45.06
C GLU A 9 -4.73 0.71 -43.70
N ARG A 10 -3.47 0.46 -43.32
CA ARG A 10 -3.12 -0.16 -42.02
C ARG A 10 -3.83 0.59 -40.89
N ARG A 11 -4.63 -0.13 -40.08
CA ARG A 11 -5.09 0.38 -38.78
C ARG A 11 -3.86 0.81 -37.97
N THR A 12 -3.81 2.07 -37.55
CA THR A 12 -2.75 2.61 -36.68
C THR A 12 -2.77 1.88 -35.35
N SER A 13 -1.61 1.35 -34.92
CA SER A 13 -1.48 0.69 -33.62
C SER A 13 -1.59 1.73 -32.49
N PHE A 14 -2.09 1.33 -31.31
CA PHE A 14 -2.04 2.18 -30.12
C PHE A 14 -0.62 2.68 -29.85
N GLU A 15 0.38 1.83 -30.10
CA GLU A 15 1.79 2.17 -29.92
C GLU A 15 2.18 3.39 -30.76
N ASP A 16 1.73 3.46 -32.01
CA ASP A 16 2.05 4.56 -32.91
C ASP A 16 1.35 5.85 -32.47
N ILE A 17 0.09 5.75 -32.01
CA ILE A 17 -0.68 6.88 -31.43
C ILE A 17 0.02 7.40 -30.17
N PHE A 18 0.50 6.51 -29.29
CA PHE A 18 1.20 6.89 -28.07
C PHE A 18 2.47 7.70 -28.38
N PHE A 19 3.30 7.23 -29.31
CA PHE A 19 4.55 7.93 -29.66
C PHE A 19 4.32 9.23 -30.42
N GLU A 20 3.21 9.34 -31.18
CA GLU A 20 2.77 10.60 -31.79
C GLU A 20 2.45 11.66 -30.72
N HIS A 21 1.80 11.24 -29.61
CA HIS A 21 1.44 12.13 -28.50
C HIS A 21 2.45 12.18 -27.33
N TYR A 22 3.59 11.50 -27.43
CA TYR A 22 4.54 11.33 -26.32
C TYR A 22 4.99 12.65 -25.68
N SER A 23 5.33 13.65 -26.51
CA SER A 23 5.76 14.97 -26.03
C SER A 23 4.69 15.65 -25.18
N ARG A 24 3.44 15.58 -25.61
CA ARG A 24 2.30 16.17 -24.91
C ARG A 24 1.92 15.40 -23.65
N LEU A 25 2.04 14.06 -23.67
CA LEU A 25 1.87 13.24 -22.48
C LEU A 25 2.89 13.59 -21.40
N LEU A 26 4.14 13.82 -21.80
CA LEU A 26 5.19 14.24 -20.87
C LEU A 26 4.93 15.64 -20.30
N GLU A 27 4.45 16.58 -21.11
CA GLU A 27 4.06 17.91 -20.64
C GLU A 27 2.92 17.86 -19.62
N TRP A 28 1.87 17.07 -19.86
CA TRP A 28 0.79 16.88 -18.89
C TRP A 28 1.26 16.15 -17.64
N ALA A 29 2.12 15.14 -17.78
CA ALA A 29 2.68 14.44 -16.64
C ALA A 29 3.50 15.39 -15.76
N LEU A 30 4.34 16.26 -16.36
CA LEU A 30 5.09 17.30 -15.65
C LEU A 30 4.17 18.26 -14.90
N GLN A 31 3.01 18.62 -15.47
CA GLN A 31 2.01 19.43 -14.77
C GLN A 31 1.41 18.69 -13.56
N LEU A 32 1.06 17.40 -13.73
CA LEU A 32 0.50 16.57 -12.67
C LEU A 32 1.51 16.31 -11.53
N THR A 33 2.79 16.16 -11.85
CA THR A 33 3.86 15.90 -10.88
C THR A 33 4.55 17.17 -10.34
N ARG A 34 3.92 18.35 -10.54
CA ARG A 34 4.41 19.65 -10.03
C ARG A 34 5.83 20.00 -10.50
N GLY A 35 6.19 19.58 -11.71
CA GLY A 35 7.49 19.81 -12.32
C GLY A 35 8.57 18.79 -11.98
N ASP A 36 8.26 17.76 -11.18
CA ASP A 36 9.19 16.64 -11.00
C ASP A 36 9.24 15.80 -12.29
N ARG A 37 10.38 15.92 -12.98
CA ARG A 37 10.62 15.26 -14.26
C ARG A 37 10.75 13.75 -14.12
N SER A 38 11.34 13.25 -13.04
CA SER A 38 11.52 11.82 -12.82
C SER A 38 10.16 11.15 -12.66
N ASP A 39 9.32 11.72 -11.79
CA ASP A 39 7.97 11.23 -11.55
C ASP A 39 7.09 11.32 -12.81
N ALA A 40 7.27 12.38 -13.63
CA ALA A 40 6.54 12.56 -14.87
C ALA A 40 6.90 11.49 -15.92
N GLU A 41 8.19 11.22 -16.09
CA GLU A 41 8.67 10.19 -17.00
C GLU A 41 8.19 8.80 -16.56
N ASP A 42 8.23 8.51 -15.26
CA ASP A 42 7.71 7.27 -14.68
C ASP A 42 6.19 7.13 -14.89
N LEU A 43 5.44 8.23 -14.81
CA LEU A 43 3.99 8.23 -15.02
C LEU A 43 3.64 7.91 -16.49
N VAL A 44 4.37 8.52 -17.43
CA VAL A 44 4.19 8.24 -18.87
C VAL A 44 4.65 6.83 -19.23
N GLN A 45 5.72 6.34 -18.60
CA GLN A 45 6.18 4.97 -18.76
C GLN A 45 5.13 3.96 -18.26
N GLU A 46 4.57 4.15 -17.08
CA GLU A 46 3.53 3.26 -16.56
C GLU A 46 2.25 3.31 -17.42
N LEU A 47 1.91 4.48 -17.97
CA LEU A 47 0.86 4.60 -18.96
C LEU A 47 1.15 3.71 -20.17
N TYR A 48 2.32 3.83 -20.79
CA TYR A 48 2.71 2.98 -21.91
C TYR A 48 2.55 1.49 -21.59
N VAL A 49 3.09 1.05 -20.45
CA VAL A 49 3.09 -0.36 -20.04
C VAL A 49 1.67 -0.93 -19.93
N ARG A 50 0.72 -0.16 -19.41
CA ARG A 50 -0.69 -0.58 -19.29
C ARG A 50 -1.38 -0.70 -20.65
N PHE A 51 -1.07 0.21 -21.56
CA PHE A 51 -1.72 0.27 -22.87
C PHE A 51 -1.07 -0.61 -23.93
N ALA A 52 0.23 -0.92 -23.80
CA ALA A 52 0.93 -1.82 -24.71
C ALA A 52 0.30 -3.23 -24.75
N ARG A 53 -0.54 -3.57 -23.76
CA ARG A 53 -1.27 -4.85 -23.66
C ARG A 53 -2.72 -4.80 -24.11
N LEU A 54 -3.21 -3.65 -24.58
CA LEU A 54 -4.55 -3.58 -25.15
C LEU A 54 -4.49 -4.01 -26.62
N ASP A 55 -5.02 -5.19 -26.92
CA ASP A 55 -5.08 -5.75 -28.28
C ASP A 55 -5.95 -4.94 -29.25
N THR A 56 -6.82 -4.06 -28.73
CA THR A 56 -7.71 -3.23 -29.52
C THR A 56 -7.60 -1.75 -29.14
N THR A 57 -7.33 -0.90 -30.14
CA THR A 57 -7.67 0.52 -30.05
C THR A 57 -9.18 0.60 -29.86
N PRO A 58 -9.72 1.29 -28.83
CA PRO A 58 -11.16 1.33 -28.64
C PRO A 58 -11.79 1.94 -29.89
N GLU A 59 -12.68 1.20 -30.55
CA GLU A 59 -13.28 1.59 -31.85
C GLU A 59 -14.09 2.90 -31.78
N HIS A 60 -14.25 3.48 -30.58
CA HIS A 60 -15.03 4.68 -30.27
C HIS A 60 -14.19 5.85 -29.72
N VAL A 61 -12.86 5.85 -29.81
CA VAL A 61 -12.08 7.01 -29.37
C VAL A 61 -12.12 8.11 -30.44
N GLU A 62 -13.20 8.89 -30.48
CA GLU A 62 -13.34 10.08 -31.33
C GLU A 62 -12.24 11.13 -31.06
N ASN A 63 -11.57 11.05 -29.90
CA ASN A 63 -10.44 11.91 -29.54
C ASN A 63 -9.39 11.16 -28.70
N ALA A 64 -8.36 10.62 -29.36
CA ALA A 64 -7.27 9.85 -28.74
C ALA A 64 -6.55 10.63 -27.64
N GLU A 65 -6.44 11.94 -27.82
CA GLU A 65 -5.77 12.85 -26.92
C GLU A 65 -6.51 12.97 -25.56
N ASN A 66 -7.83 13.15 -25.59
CA ASN A 66 -8.66 13.22 -24.37
C ASN A 66 -8.64 11.92 -23.58
N TYR A 67 -8.63 10.80 -24.29
CA TYR A 67 -8.58 9.47 -23.70
C TYR A 67 -7.22 9.23 -22.99
N LEU A 68 -6.12 9.53 -23.68
CA LEU A 68 -4.77 9.40 -23.10
C LEU A 68 -4.59 10.33 -21.89
N PHE A 69 -5.08 11.58 -21.95
CA PHE A 69 -5.04 12.50 -20.81
C PHE A 69 -5.83 11.96 -19.61
N SER A 70 -7.05 11.46 -19.86
CA SER A 70 -7.89 10.90 -18.80
C SER A 70 -7.24 9.69 -18.14
N ALA A 71 -6.63 8.81 -18.93
CA ALA A 71 -5.90 7.66 -18.43
C ALA A 71 -4.65 8.06 -17.63
N LEU A 72 -3.86 9.02 -18.12
CA LEU A 72 -2.69 9.57 -17.42
C LEU A 72 -3.08 10.22 -16.08
N ARG A 73 -4.17 10.97 -16.06
CA ARG A 73 -4.70 11.63 -14.85
C ARG A 73 -5.20 10.60 -13.84
N ASN A 74 -5.98 9.61 -14.28
CA ASN A 74 -6.46 8.54 -13.40
C ASN A 74 -5.30 7.74 -12.82
N LEU A 75 -4.28 7.47 -13.63
CA LEU A 75 -3.05 6.81 -13.20
C LEU A 75 -2.33 7.58 -12.08
N HIS A 76 -2.22 8.90 -12.22
CA HIS A 76 -1.64 9.76 -11.19
C HIS A 76 -2.42 9.69 -9.88
N TYR A 77 -3.76 9.74 -9.93
CA TYR A 77 -4.60 9.59 -8.73
C TYR A 77 -4.45 8.22 -8.08
N THR A 78 -4.36 7.15 -8.87
CA THR A 78 -4.12 5.80 -8.37
C THR A 78 -2.78 5.71 -7.65
N ARG A 79 -1.69 6.24 -8.22
CA ARG A 79 -0.39 6.30 -7.55
C ARG A 79 -0.47 7.03 -6.22
N ALA A 80 -1.14 8.19 -6.18
CA ALA A 80 -1.30 8.98 -4.97
C ALA A 80 -2.11 8.24 -3.87
N ARG A 81 -3.09 7.42 -4.25
CA ARG A 81 -3.83 6.55 -3.32
C ARG A 81 -2.96 5.39 -2.83
N ARG A 82 -2.21 4.73 -3.72
CA ARG A 82 -1.32 3.61 -3.38
C ARG A 82 -0.17 3.98 -2.46
N ALA A 83 0.45 5.15 -2.65
CA ALA A 83 1.51 5.64 -1.77
C ALA A 83 1.03 5.80 -0.31
N ARG A 84 -0.29 5.90 -0.08
CA ARG A 84 -0.92 5.91 1.25
C ARG A 84 -1.27 4.51 1.76
N THR A 85 -1.29 3.50 0.89
CA THR A 85 -1.69 2.11 1.14
C THR A 85 -0.52 1.12 1.06
N ASN A 86 0.74 1.57 1.01
CA ASN A 86 1.96 0.74 0.87
C ASN A 86 2.14 -0.36 1.94
N ALA A 87 1.20 -0.53 2.87
CA ALA A 87 1.05 -1.67 3.78
C ALA A 87 0.63 -2.99 3.10
N ILE A 88 0.76 -3.13 1.77
CA ILE A 88 0.20 -4.30 1.06
C ILE A 88 1.09 -5.55 1.14
N ASP A 89 2.39 -5.43 1.45
CA ASP A 89 3.24 -6.53 1.96
C ASP A 89 4.63 -5.94 2.31
N ASP A 90 5.22 -6.28 3.48
CA ASP A 90 6.62 -5.93 3.86
C ASP A 90 7.62 -6.74 2.99
N LEU A 91 7.72 -6.42 1.70
CA LEU A 91 8.69 -7.02 0.80
C LEU A 91 10.09 -6.45 1.08
N SER A 92 11.06 -7.34 1.23
CA SER A 92 12.46 -6.94 1.28
C SER A 92 12.91 -6.52 -0.12
N ILE A 93 13.89 -5.63 -0.21
CA ILE A 93 14.42 -5.16 -1.50
C ILE A 93 14.83 -6.33 -2.44
N VAL A 94 15.28 -7.46 -1.88
CA VAL A 94 15.68 -8.65 -2.65
C VAL A 94 14.52 -9.43 -3.30
N ASP A 95 13.28 -9.22 -2.84
CA ASP A 95 12.11 -9.90 -3.37
C ASP A 95 11.64 -9.33 -4.69
N TYR A 96 12.03 -8.09 -4.98
CA TYR A 96 11.71 -7.46 -6.24
C TYR A 96 12.43 -8.16 -7.40
N ASP A 97 11.82 -8.10 -8.58
CA ASP A 97 12.33 -8.71 -9.79
C ASP A 97 13.57 -8.02 -10.35
N SER A 98 13.68 -6.72 -10.10
CA SER A 98 14.83 -5.87 -10.45
C SER A 98 15.02 -4.79 -9.39
N ILE A 99 16.26 -4.28 -9.29
CA ILE A 99 16.59 -3.18 -8.37
C ILE A 99 15.79 -1.92 -8.69
N GLN A 100 15.54 -1.66 -9.97
CA GLN A 100 14.75 -0.51 -10.42
C GLN A 100 13.33 -0.56 -9.88
N HIS A 101 12.70 -1.74 -9.95
CA HIS A 101 11.35 -1.92 -9.45
C HIS A 101 11.31 -1.77 -7.91
N GLY A 102 12.29 -2.33 -7.21
CA GLY A 102 12.41 -2.19 -5.77
C GLY A 102 12.65 -0.76 -5.28
N LEU A 103 13.55 0.01 -5.92
CA LEU A 103 13.83 1.40 -5.54
C LEU A 103 12.62 2.33 -5.77
N ARG A 104 11.81 2.05 -6.80
CA ARG A 104 10.56 2.80 -7.06
C ARG A 104 9.47 2.53 -6.03
N ALA A 105 9.49 1.37 -5.38
CA ALA A 105 8.48 0.97 -4.41
C ALA A 105 8.79 1.45 -2.97
N VAL A 106 10.06 1.75 -2.67
CA VAL A 106 10.54 2.11 -1.33
C VAL A 106 10.32 3.60 -1.03
N ASP A 107 9.98 3.93 0.22
CA ASP A 107 9.85 5.32 0.67
C ASP A 107 11.21 6.04 0.72
N ARG A 108 11.22 7.36 0.44
CA ARG A 108 12.43 8.18 0.41
C ARG A 108 13.20 8.16 1.73
N SER A 109 12.51 7.96 2.85
CA SER A 109 13.12 7.88 4.19
C SER A 109 13.97 6.62 4.40
N GLU A 110 13.64 5.51 3.72
CA GLU A 110 14.31 4.21 3.87
C GLU A 110 15.45 3.99 2.86
N LEU A 111 15.59 4.88 1.87
CA LEU A 111 16.56 4.74 0.78
C LEU A 111 18.00 4.52 1.24
N LEU A 112 18.42 5.09 2.38
CA LEU A 112 19.77 4.88 2.92
C LEU A 112 19.98 3.44 3.40
N SER A 113 19.00 2.85 4.08
CA SER A 113 19.06 1.45 4.53
C SER A 113 19.04 0.52 3.31
N VAL A 114 18.13 0.77 2.38
CA VAL A 114 18.00 -0.03 1.15
C VAL A 114 19.27 0.01 0.30
N ARG A 115 19.94 1.16 0.19
CA ARG A 115 21.26 1.28 -0.47
C ARG A 115 22.30 0.38 0.19
N SER A 116 22.39 0.38 1.52
CA SER A 116 23.29 -0.50 2.27
C SER A 116 22.97 -1.97 1.98
N ASP A 117 21.70 -2.34 1.98
CA ASP A 117 21.26 -3.72 1.73
C ASP A 117 21.59 -4.17 0.30
N LEU A 118 21.43 -3.31 -0.71
CA LEU A 118 21.81 -3.60 -2.09
C LEU A 118 23.30 -3.89 -2.24
N TYR A 119 24.17 -3.13 -1.57
CA TYR A 119 25.61 -3.42 -1.55
C TYR A 119 25.91 -4.75 -0.86
N ARG A 120 25.23 -5.06 0.25
CA ARG A 120 25.39 -6.35 0.96
C ARG A 120 24.94 -7.53 0.10
N ILE A 121 23.78 -7.44 -0.56
CA ILE A 121 23.29 -8.44 -1.49
C ILE A 121 24.30 -8.63 -2.63
N CYS A 122 24.80 -7.54 -3.21
CA CYS A 122 25.81 -7.58 -4.28
C CYS A 122 27.08 -8.31 -3.83
N ASP A 123 27.61 -7.98 -2.65
CA ASP A 123 28.80 -8.62 -2.09
C ASP A 123 28.59 -10.11 -1.82
N TYR A 124 27.46 -10.44 -1.20
CA TYR A 124 27.07 -11.81 -0.93
C TYR A 124 27.04 -12.63 -2.22
N LEU A 125 26.35 -12.14 -3.26
CA LEU A 125 26.25 -12.84 -4.55
C LEU A 125 27.59 -12.94 -5.27
N CYS A 126 28.42 -11.89 -5.24
CA CYS A 126 29.76 -11.91 -5.82
C CYS A 126 30.66 -12.95 -5.15
N SER A 127 30.49 -13.19 -3.85
CA SER A 127 31.20 -14.27 -3.14
C SER A 127 30.59 -15.66 -3.40
N ARG A 128 29.29 -15.72 -3.71
CA ARG A 128 28.54 -16.98 -3.84
C ARG A 128 28.54 -17.55 -5.27
N LYS A 129 28.70 -16.72 -6.30
CA LYS A 129 28.60 -17.10 -7.72
C LYS A 129 29.48 -18.28 -8.12
N ASP A 130 30.68 -18.40 -7.53
CA ASP A 130 31.65 -19.44 -7.88
C ASP A 130 31.29 -20.82 -7.27
N THR A 131 30.42 -20.83 -6.26
CA THR A 131 29.96 -22.05 -5.57
C THR A 131 28.49 -22.40 -5.82
N SER A 132 27.70 -21.45 -6.34
CA SER A 132 26.27 -21.63 -6.61
C SER A 132 25.88 -21.09 -7.99
N ARG A 133 25.37 -21.97 -8.85
CA ARG A 133 24.78 -21.58 -10.14
C ARG A 133 23.61 -20.61 -9.96
N SER A 134 22.83 -20.81 -8.90
CA SER A 134 21.67 -19.97 -8.59
C SER A 134 22.07 -18.53 -8.33
N ALA A 135 23.21 -18.27 -7.68
CA ALA A 135 23.72 -16.92 -7.48
C ALA A 135 24.05 -16.22 -8.81
N SER A 136 24.64 -16.95 -9.78
CA SER A 136 24.89 -16.41 -11.14
C SER A 136 23.59 -16.11 -11.90
N ILE A 137 22.58 -16.99 -11.79
CA ILE A 137 21.24 -16.77 -12.36
C ILE A 137 20.59 -15.53 -11.75
N PHE A 138 20.69 -15.36 -10.43
CA PHE A 138 20.11 -14.23 -9.73
C PHE A 138 20.82 -12.90 -10.06
N ILE A 139 22.16 -12.90 -10.22
CA ILE A 139 22.91 -11.72 -10.70
C ILE A 139 22.37 -11.28 -12.07
N LEU A 140 22.20 -12.22 -13.01
CA LEU A 140 21.66 -11.91 -14.34
C LEU A 140 20.25 -11.31 -14.25
N ARG A 141 19.35 -11.91 -13.45
CA ARG A 141 17.98 -11.41 -13.28
C ARG A 141 17.95 -10.03 -12.64
N TYR A 142 18.54 -9.90 -11.45
CA TYR A 142 18.28 -8.81 -10.52
C TYR A 142 19.17 -7.58 -10.77
N PHE A 143 20.44 -7.77 -11.13
CA PHE A 143 21.40 -6.67 -11.37
C PHE A 143 21.61 -6.34 -12.86
N LEU A 144 21.51 -7.34 -13.73
CA LEU A 144 21.80 -7.19 -15.16
C LEU A 144 20.52 -7.17 -16.03
N GLY A 145 19.35 -7.25 -15.39
CA GLY A 145 18.05 -7.02 -16.02
C GLY A 145 17.62 -8.10 -17.02
N TYR A 146 18.17 -9.31 -16.95
CA TYR A 146 17.76 -10.41 -17.83
C TYR A 146 16.36 -10.92 -17.46
N PHE A 147 15.53 -11.16 -18.46
CA PHE A 147 14.23 -11.81 -18.27
C PHE A 147 14.37 -13.31 -18.16
N PRO A 148 13.46 -14.03 -17.48
CA PRO A 148 13.60 -15.46 -17.30
C PRO A 148 13.68 -16.27 -18.60
N ASN A 149 12.97 -15.86 -19.65
CA ASN A 149 13.10 -16.46 -20.99
C ASN A 149 14.51 -16.24 -21.60
N GLU A 150 15.16 -15.11 -21.32
CA GLU A 150 16.55 -14.84 -21.69
C GLU A 150 17.51 -15.68 -20.84
N LEU A 151 17.24 -15.82 -19.53
CA LEU A 151 18.03 -16.67 -18.62
C LEU A 151 18.04 -18.13 -19.08
N MET A 152 16.89 -18.65 -19.50
CA MET A 152 16.79 -20.01 -20.05
C MET A 152 17.74 -20.22 -21.24
N LYS A 153 17.89 -19.22 -22.11
CA LYS A 153 18.81 -19.25 -23.25
C LYS A 153 20.27 -19.13 -22.82
N VAL A 154 20.58 -18.16 -21.96
CA VAL A 154 21.95 -17.87 -21.51
C VAL A 154 22.53 -19.01 -20.68
N VAL A 155 21.73 -19.57 -19.77
CA VAL A 155 22.13 -20.60 -18.81
C VAL A 155 21.83 -22.01 -19.30
N GLN A 156 21.09 -22.16 -20.40
CA GLN A 156 20.62 -23.43 -20.97
C GLN A 156 19.86 -24.28 -19.95
N SER A 157 18.87 -23.66 -19.29
CA SER A 157 18.08 -24.28 -18.21
C SER A 157 16.58 -24.18 -18.47
N SER A 158 15.78 -25.04 -17.84
CA SER A 158 14.32 -24.97 -17.90
C SER A 158 13.79 -23.78 -17.10
N ARG A 159 12.56 -23.32 -17.43
CA ARG A 159 11.89 -22.23 -16.72
C ARG A 159 11.73 -22.51 -15.23
N VAL A 160 11.24 -23.70 -14.89
CA VAL A 160 11.06 -24.15 -13.50
C VAL A 160 12.37 -24.11 -12.71
N ALA A 161 13.48 -24.57 -13.31
CA ALA A 161 14.78 -24.54 -12.65
C ALA A 161 15.31 -23.11 -12.42
N VAL A 162 15.07 -22.20 -13.37
CA VAL A 162 15.41 -20.76 -13.22
C VAL A 162 14.59 -20.14 -12.08
N ASP A 163 13.29 -20.38 -12.03
CA ASP A 163 12.41 -19.86 -10.97
C ASP A 163 12.81 -20.39 -9.59
N LYS A 164 13.06 -21.71 -9.46
CA LYS A 164 13.54 -22.33 -8.21
C LYS A 164 14.89 -21.75 -7.77
N ALA A 165 15.81 -21.51 -8.71
CA ALA A 165 17.10 -20.90 -8.43
C ALA A 165 16.96 -19.46 -7.90
N ILE A 166 16.09 -18.64 -8.51
CA ILE A 166 15.80 -17.27 -8.05
C ILE A 166 15.20 -17.30 -6.64
N GLN A 167 14.21 -18.15 -6.38
CA GLN A 167 13.58 -18.27 -5.07
C GLN A 167 14.56 -18.73 -3.98
N ALA A 168 15.43 -19.70 -4.29
CA ALA A 168 16.44 -20.18 -3.34
C ALA A 168 17.39 -19.05 -2.92
N VAL A 169 17.87 -18.26 -3.87
CA VAL A 169 18.76 -17.13 -3.59
C VAL A 169 18.05 -16.02 -2.82
N ARG A 170 16.78 -15.71 -3.13
CA ARG A 170 15.99 -14.74 -2.34
C ARG A 170 15.90 -15.14 -0.87
N ARG A 171 15.68 -16.42 -0.58
CA ARG A 171 15.67 -16.95 0.79
C ARG A 171 17.04 -16.83 1.45
N GLU A 172 18.12 -17.24 0.77
CA GLU A 172 19.49 -17.15 1.30
C GLU A 172 19.92 -15.69 1.57
N ALA A 173 19.70 -14.79 0.61
CA ALA A 173 20.06 -13.38 0.74
C ALA A 173 19.25 -12.67 1.85
N ARG A 174 17.95 -12.97 1.99
CA ARG A 174 17.14 -12.46 3.11
C ARG A 174 17.70 -12.91 4.46
N MET A 175 18.07 -14.19 4.58
CA MET A 175 18.69 -14.70 5.80
C MET A 175 20.03 -14.02 6.11
N ASP A 176 20.85 -13.73 5.10
CA ASP A 176 22.12 -13.02 5.30
C ASP A 176 21.91 -11.55 5.70
N LEU A 177 20.90 -10.86 5.15
CA LEU A 177 20.53 -9.51 5.56
C LEU A 177 20.07 -9.45 7.02
N GLN A 178 19.23 -10.40 7.45
CA GLN A 178 18.72 -10.47 8.82
C GLN A 178 19.77 -10.97 9.83
N ARG A 179 20.66 -11.87 9.41
CA ARG A 179 21.72 -12.46 10.25
C ARG A 179 23.03 -12.57 9.46
N PRO A 180 23.84 -11.50 9.42
CA PRO A 180 25.09 -11.50 8.68
C PRO A 180 26.03 -12.63 9.13
N GLY A 181 26.42 -13.52 8.22
CA GLY A 181 27.32 -14.64 8.51
C GLY A 181 26.67 -15.89 9.10
N ALA A 182 25.34 -15.96 9.20
CA ALA A 182 24.62 -17.21 9.52
C ALA A 182 24.83 -18.28 8.43
N ILE A 183 25.01 -17.85 7.17
CA ILE A 183 25.36 -18.73 6.06
C ILE A 183 26.89 -18.81 5.98
N ARG A 184 27.49 -19.78 6.68
CA ARG A 184 28.92 -20.07 6.55
C ARG A 184 29.17 -20.87 5.27
N SER A 185 29.87 -20.27 4.30
CA SER A 185 30.47 -21.04 3.21
C SER A 185 31.57 -21.94 3.77
N ILE A 186 31.58 -23.20 3.36
CA ILE A 186 32.54 -24.22 3.83
C ILE A 186 33.98 -23.94 3.35
N ASN A 187 34.17 -22.95 2.46
CA ASN A 187 35.48 -22.53 2.01
C ASN A 187 35.71 -21.02 2.22
N GLU A 188 36.79 -20.77 2.97
CA GLU A 188 37.70 -19.64 2.92
C GLU A 188 37.61 -18.50 3.96
N LYS A 189 38.82 -18.26 4.47
CA LYS A 189 39.28 -17.21 5.39
C LYS A 189 38.91 -15.85 4.82
N ARG A 190 38.04 -15.11 5.49
CA ARG A 190 37.72 -13.74 5.09
C ARG A 190 38.87 -12.82 5.50
N ASP A 191 39.68 -12.41 4.52
CA ASP A 191 40.56 -11.25 4.65
C ASP A 191 39.71 -10.04 4.99
N GLN A 192 39.89 -9.57 6.21
CA GLN A 192 39.31 -8.37 6.79
C GLN A 192 40.00 -7.13 6.17
N LYS A 193 39.84 -6.89 4.86
CA LYS A 193 40.54 -5.76 4.22
C LYS A 193 39.77 -4.91 3.21
N THR A 194 38.48 -5.11 3.03
CA THR A 194 37.65 -4.26 2.14
C THR A 194 36.46 -3.65 2.87
N ARG A 195 36.70 -3.00 4.00
CA ARG A 195 35.87 -1.83 4.38
C ARG A 195 36.38 -0.64 3.57
N VAL A 196 35.94 -0.53 2.32
CA VAL A 196 36.12 0.71 1.55
C VAL A 196 35.17 1.74 2.15
N SER A 197 35.73 2.87 2.56
CA SER A 197 35.02 4.04 3.06
C SER A 197 33.87 4.41 2.12
N ASN A 198 32.64 4.44 2.64
CA ASN A 198 31.51 5.05 1.95
C ASN A 198 31.86 6.53 1.72
N GLY A 199 32.00 6.89 0.44
CA GLY A 199 32.11 8.27 0.01
C GLY A 199 30.87 9.07 0.40
N ASN A 200 31.09 10.34 0.67
CA ASN A 200 30.14 11.34 1.15
C ASN A 200 28.84 11.42 0.32
N GLY A 201 27.72 11.66 1.03
CA GLY A 201 26.68 12.64 0.69
C GLY A 201 26.06 12.61 -0.72
N ALA A 202 24.78 12.22 -0.77
CA ALA A 202 23.84 12.51 -1.86
C ALA A 202 24.24 11.99 -3.26
N GLU A 203 24.44 10.69 -3.41
CA GLU A 203 24.57 10.08 -4.74
C GLU A 203 23.19 9.77 -5.38
N ASN A 204 23.08 10.13 -6.67
CA ASN A 204 21.93 9.87 -7.57
C ASN A 204 21.71 8.35 -7.78
N GLU A 205 20.47 7.89 -7.97
CA GLU A 205 20.15 6.46 -8.21
C GLU A 205 20.96 5.85 -9.36
N GLN A 206 21.22 6.63 -10.42
CA GLN A 206 22.05 6.24 -11.56
C GLN A 206 23.48 5.83 -11.18
N HIS A 207 24.10 6.54 -10.23
CA HIS A 207 25.45 6.21 -9.75
C HIS A 207 25.46 4.89 -8.98
N LEU A 208 24.37 4.57 -8.27
CA LEU A 208 24.23 3.32 -7.54
C LEU A 208 24.19 2.10 -8.48
N PHE A 209 23.37 2.13 -9.53
CA PHE A 209 23.30 1.04 -10.51
C PHE A 209 24.65 0.78 -11.18
N HIS A 210 25.31 1.86 -11.62
CA HIS A 210 26.63 1.77 -12.23
C HIS A 210 27.67 1.21 -11.25
N ALA A 211 27.66 1.65 -10.00
CA ALA A 211 28.57 1.16 -8.96
C ALA A 211 28.37 -0.33 -8.67
N LEU A 212 27.12 -0.79 -8.52
CA LEU A 212 26.79 -2.20 -8.28
C LEU A 212 27.21 -3.09 -9.46
N ARG A 213 26.94 -2.68 -10.71
CA ARG A 213 27.39 -3.40 -11.91
C ARG A 213 28.91 -3.44 -12.02
N THR A 214 29.57 -2.32 -11.75
CA THR A 214 31.04 -2.24 -11.73
C THR A 214 31.62 -3.24 -10.72
N ARG A 215 31.00 -3.36 -9.54
CA ARG A 215 31.42 -4.32 -8.50
C ARG A 215 31.27 -5.77 -8.94
N ILE A 216 30.17 -6.11 -9.61
CA ILE A 216 29.95 -7.44 -10.20
C ILE A 216 31.03 -7.74 -11.23
N PHE A 217 31.30 -6.82 -12.15
CA PHE A 217 32.31 -7.05 -13.20
C PHE A 217 33.74 -7.05 -12.66
N ALA A 218 34.01 -6.32 -11.58
CA ALA A 218 35.29 -6.38 -10.87
C ALA A 218 35.49 -7.71 -10.12
N SER A 219 34.43 -8.46 -9.82
CA SER A 219 34.50 -9.79 -9.21
C SER A 219 34.80 -10.93 -10.20
N CYS A 220 35.05 -10.58 -11.47
CA CYS A 220 35.35 -11.54 -12.52
C CYS A 220 36.68 -12.26 -12.26
N ALA A 221 36.65 -13.59 -12.39
CA ALA A 221 37.81 -14.46 -12.27
C ALA A 221 37.78 -15.52 -13.39
N GLY A 222 38.95 -16.02 -13.78
CA GLY A 222 39.10 -16.99 -14.88
C GLY A 222 39.39 -16.35 -16.24
N GLU A 223 39.70 -17.19 -17.23
CA GLU A 223 40.04 -16.76 -18.58
C GLU A 223 38.81 -16.54 -19.46
N CYS A 224 38.86 -15.52 -20.31
CA CYS A 224 37.77 -15.22 -21.24
C CYS A 224 37.58 -16.35 -22.26
N PHE A 225 36.32 -16.65 -22.59
CA PHE A 225 36.02 -17.63 -23.62
C PHE A 225 36.37 -17.11 -25.01
N GLY A 226 36.99 -17.97 -25.81
CA GLY A 226 37.10 -17.75 -27.26
C GLY A 226 35.71 -17.76 -27.91
N ARG A 227 35.52 -16.95 -28.95
CA ARG A 227 34.25 -16.84 -29.68
C ARG A 227 33.73 -18.20 -30.18
N SER A 228 34.60 -19.00 -30.78
CA SER A 228 34.25 -20.34 -31.29
C SER A 228 33.83 -21.31 -30.17
N THR A 229 34.40 -21.15 -28.97
CA THR A 229 34.08 -21.99 -27.80
C THR A 229 32.69 -21.66 -27.25
N LEU A 230 32.31 -20.37 -27.20
CA LEU A 230 30.94 -19.98 -26.83
C LEU A 230 29.92 -20.44 -27.89
N GLU A 231 30.24 -20.25 -29.18
CA GLU A 231 29.40 -20.71 -30.29
C GLU A 231 29.17 -22.23 -30.21
N SER A 232 30.21 -23.03 -29.92
CA SER A 232 30.06 -24.48 -29.76
C SER A 232 29.21 -24.88 -28.55
N LYS A 233 29.39 -24.21 -27.39
CA LYS A 233 28.60 -24.46 -26.18
C LYS A 233 27.11 -24.15 -26.39
N TYR A 234 26.80 -23.08 -27.12
CA TYR A 234 25.41 -22.74 -27.42
C TYR A 234 24.79 -23.59 -28.55
N ALA A 235 25.60 -24.15 -29.46
CA ALA A 235 25.13 -24.99 -30.55
C ALA A 235 24.80 -26.43 -30.14
N GLN A 236 25.51 -27.00 -29.16
CA GLN A 236 25.31 -28.39 -28.71
C GLN A 236 24.44 -28.45 -27.45
N LEU A 237 23.22 -29.00 -27.57
CA LEU A 237 22.38 -29.34 -26.42
C LEU A 237 23.11 -30.35 -25.52
N GLY A 238 23.46 -29.96 -24.29
CA GLY A 238 24.06 -30.83 -23.25
C GLY A 238 25.46 -30.46 -22.80
N GLN A 239 26.17 -29.52 -23.46
CA GLN A 239 27.44 -28.97 -22.96
C GLN A 239 27.19 -27.79 -22.00
N ASN A 240 26.63 -28.10 -20.84
CA ASN A 240 26.29 -27.08 -19.84
C ASN A 240 27.55 -26.41 -19.30
N PHE A 241 27.48 -25.09 -19.09
CA PHE A 241 28.51 -24.36 -18.35
C PHE A 241 28.70 -24.98 -16.96
N THR A 242 29.94 -25.15 -16.49
CA THR A 242 30.20 -25.46 -15.08
C THR A 242 29.80 -24.26 -14.19
N THR A 243 29.75 -24.45 -12.87
CA THR A 243 29.45 -23.34 -11.94
C THR A 243 30.46 -22.20 -12.07
N GLN A 244 31.75 -22.51 -12.18
CA GLN A 244 32.81 -21.52 -12.34
C GLN A 244 32.79 -20.87 -13.72
N GLU A 245 32.54 -21.65 -14.78
CA GLU A 245 32.39 -21.10 -16.13
C GLU A 245 31.20 -20.13 -16.23
N LEU A 246 30.08 -20.47 -15.59
CA LEU A 246 28.92 -19.59 -15.53
C LEU A 246 29.22 -18.34 -14.69
N ALA A 247 29.90 -18.49 -13.55
CA ALA A 247 30.33 -17.37 -12.71
C ALA A 247 31.23 -16.39 -13.47
N HIS A 248 32.16 -16.89 -14.29
CA HIS A 248 32.95 -16.07 -15.20
C HIS A 248 32.07 -15.38 -16.25
N LEU A 249 31.21 -16.14 -16.94
CA LEU A 249 30.33 -15.61 -17.99
C LEU A 249 29.49 -14.42 -17.50
N VAL A 250 28.89 -14.51 -16.31
CA VAL A 250 28.01 -13.45 -15.78
C VAL A 250 28.76 -12.25 -15.20
N SER A 251 30.05 -12.40 -14.90
CA SER A 251 30.91 -11.34 -14.37
C SER A 251 31.85 -10.73 -15.42
N CYS A 252 31.93 -11.29 -16.62
CA CYS A 252 32.74 -10.75 -17.71
C CYS A 252 31.87 -10.01 -18.73
N THR A 253 32.06 -8.68 -18.86
CA THR A 253 31.31 -7.86 -19.84
C THR A 253 31.51 -8.35 -21.27
N ILE A 254 32.73 -8.74 -21.63
CA ILE A 254 33.09 -9.19 -22.98
C ILE A 254 32.42 -10.53 -23.31
N CYS A 255 32.59 -11.54 -22.46
CA CYS A 255 32.01 -12.87 -22.66
C CYS A 255 30.48 -12.82 -22.68
N LEU A 256 29.87 -12.05 -21.79
CA LEU A 256 28.42 -11.93 -21.72
C LEU A 256 27.84 -11.24 -22.96
N ASP A 257 28.47 -10.17 -23.47
CA ASP A 257 28.04 -9.54 -24.73
C ASP A 257 28.26 -10.44 -25.95
N HIS A 258 29.32 -11.25 -25.95
CA HIS A 258 29.48 -12.28 -26.99
C HIS A 258 28.34 -13.32 -26.94
N ALA A 259 27.98 -13.81 -25.75
CA ALA A 259 26.84 -14.68 -25.57
C ALA A 259 25.53 -14.03 -26.02
N ASN A 260 25.30 -12.75 -25.66
CA ASN A 260 24.14 -11.98 -26.10
C ASN A 260 24.04 -11.93 -27.64
N ARG A 261 25.15 -11.65 -28.33
CA ARG A 261 25.18 -11.64 -29.81
C ARG A 261 24.87 -13.00 -30.41
N ILE A 262 25.42 -14.07 -29.86
CA ILE A 262 25.17 -15.45 -30.34
C ILE A 262 23.68 -15.80 -30.18
N LEU A 263 23.07 -15.40 -29.07
CA LEU A 263 21.69 -15.72 -28.72
C LEU A 263 20.65 -14.74 -29.30
N GLY A 264 21.09 -13.70 -30.01
CA GLY A 264 20.21 -12.64 -30.53
C GLY A 264 19.54 -11.82 -29.44
N LEU A 265 20.20 -11.68 -28.29
CA LEU A 265 19.71 -10.93 -27.14
C LEU A 265 20.28 -9.50 -27.12
N PRO A 266 19.58 -8.53 -26.50
CA PRO A 266 20.10 -7.18 -26.26
C PRO A 266 21.46 -7.20 -25.57
N LEU A 267 22.34 -6.25 -25.92
CA LEU A 267 23.66 -6.09 -25.29
C LEU A 267 23.53 -5.49 -23.88
N LEU A 268 24.59 -5.54 -23.10
CA LEU A 268 24.62 -4.98 -21.74
C LEU A 268 24.37 -3.46 -21.70
N GLU A 269 24.77 -2.73 -22.75
CA GLU A 269 24.53 -1.29 -22.91
C GLU A 269 23.04 -0.98 -23.15
N ASP A 270 22.34 -1.85 -23.88
CA ASP A 270 20.91 -1.71 -24.18
C ASP A 270 20.01 -2.11 -22.99
N ARG A 271 20.59 -2.77 -21.98
CA ARG A 271 19.91 -3.24 -20.76
C ARG A 271 20.02 -2.26 -19.59
N SER A 272 20.78 -1.17 -19.72
CA SER A 272 20.92 -0.19 -18.65
C SER A 272 19.68 0.72 -18.58
N PRO A 273 19.04 0.84 -17.41
CA PRO A 273 18.04 1.88 -17.19
C PRO A 273 18.79 3.23 -17.12
N ASP A 274 18.30 4.23 -17.87
CA ASP A 274 18.51 5.66 -17.61
C ASP A 274 19.76 6.39 -18.16
N ASP A 275 19.87 6.46 -19.48
CA ASP A 275 20.46 7.64 -20.17
C ASP A 275 19.44 8.80 -20.36
N ALA A 276 18.26 8.74 -19.74
CA ALA A 276 17.17 9.68 -19.98
C ALA A 276 17.25 10.99 -19.16
N ILE A 277 18.14 11.09 -18.17
CA ILE A 277 18.28 12.29 -17.34
C ILE A 277 19.65 12.91 -17.59
N GLY A 278 19.66 14.07 -18.27
CA GLY A 278 20.70 15.09 -18.11
C GLY A 278 21.89 15.09 -19.09
N ARG A 279 21.66 15.43 -20.36
CA ARG A 279 22.69 16.08 -21.20
C ARG A 279 22.35 17.52 -21.64
N ASP A 280 21.21 18.05 -21.19
CA ASP A 280 20.78 19.41 -21.53
C ASP A 280 20.90 20.38 -20.33
N THR A 281 22.02 20.33 -19.59
CA THR A 281 22.49 21.52 -18.88
C THR A 281 23.43 22.28 -19.81
N PRO A 282 23.11 23.53 -20.21
CA PRO A 282 24.11 24.39 -20.85
C PRO A 282 25.12 24.79 -19.78
N GLN A 283 26.20 24.01 -19.63
CA GLN A 283 27.41 24.50 -18.98
C GLN A 283 27.94 25.63 -19.86
N GLY A 284 27.97 26.84 -19.29
CA GLY A 284 28.49 28.04 -19.93
C GLY A 284 29.95 27.87 -20.36
N PRO A 285 30.39 28.66 -21.35
CA PRO A 285 31.73 28.56 -21.89
C PRO A 285 32.69 29.34 -20.98
N ASP A 286 33.60 28.65 -20.32
CA ASP A 286 34.87 29.23 -19.87
C ASP A 286 36.01 28.23 -20.11
N GLY A 287 37.13 28.76 -20.62
CA GLY A 287 38.11 28.08 -21.49
C GLY A 287 38.88 26.90 -20.89
N THR A 288 39.55 26.07 -21.68
CA THR A 288 40.57 26.45 -22.67
C THR A 288 40.97 25.25 -23.53
N ALA A 289 41.25 25.55 -24.81
CA ALA A 289 42.19 24.89 -25.72
C ALA A 289 42.06 23.37 -26.04
N GLY A 290 41.56 23.10 -27.25
CA GLY A 290 42.35 22.34 -28.23
C GLY A 290 41.95 20.90 -28.50
N SER A 291 40.94 20.70 -29.36
CA SER A 291 40.95 19.69 -30.45
C SER A 291 39.68 19.84 -31.30
N LEU A 292 39.85 19.88 -32.63
CA LEU A 292 38.77 19.95 -33.63
C LEU A 292 37.71 18.86 -33.41
N PRO A 293 36.40 19.17 -33.50
CA PRO A 293 35.38 18.18 -33.78
C PRO A 293 34.95 18.27 -35.25
N THR A 294 35.35 17.25 -36.01
CA THR A 294 34.76 16.91 -37.30
C THR A 294 33.35 16.34 -37.08
N LEU A 295 32.43 16.68 -38.00
CA LEU A 295 31.08 16.11 -38.24
C LEU A 295 29.91 16.72 -37.46
N ILE A 296 29.24 17.65 -38.14
CA ILE A 296 27.87 18.10 -37.90
C ILE A 296 26.95 16.87 -38.07
N SER A 297 26.59 16.19 -36.97
CA SER A 297 25.46 15.27 -36.97
C SER A 297 24.16 16.08 -36.89
N ASN A 298 23.25 15.86 -37.83
CA ASN A 298 21.96 16.56 -37.90
C ASN A 298 21.17 16.37 -36.59
N ARG A 299 20.76 17.47 -35.96
CA ARG A 299 19.96 17.50 -34.70
C ARG A 299 18.67 16.67 -34.80
N SER A 300 18.09 16.57 -36.00
CA SER A 300 16.92 15.73 -36.30
C SER A 300 17.22 14.22 -36.27
N SER A 301 18.40 13.80 -36.75
CA SER A 301 18.84 12.40 -36.71
C SER A 301 19.09 11.94 -35.28
N ARG A 302 19.62 12.82 -34.42
CA ARG A 302 19.83 12.54 -33.00
C ARG A 302 18.50 12.37 -32.26
N LYS A 303 17.56 13.31 -32.43
CA LYS A 303 16.21 13.24 -31.83
C LYS A 303 15.42 12.00 -32.26
N LYS A 304 15.55 11.57 -33.52
CA LYS A 304 14.91 10.33 -34.01
C LYS A 304 15.52 9.08 -33.35
N LYS A 305 16.86 9.01 -33.25
CA LYS A 305 17.56 7.91 -32.59
C LYS A 305 17.21 7.82 -31.09
N ASP A 306 17.04 8.96 -30.43
CA ASP A 306 16.64 9.01 -29.02
C ASP A 306 15.21 8.50 -28.80
N LEU A 307 14.28 8.85 -29.70
CA LEU A 307 12.89 8.34 -29.65
C LEU A 307 12.82 6.84 -29.93
N GLU A 308 13.58 6.34 -30.90
CA GLU A 308 13.68 4.89 -31.18
C GLU A 308 14.26 4.13 -29.98
N ARG A 309 15.29 4.67 -29.33
CA ARG A 309 15.85 4.09 -28.10
C ARG A 309 14.80 4.07 -26.98
N ARG A 310 14.06 5.17 -26.79
CA ARG A 310 12.97 5.26 -25.81
C ARG A 310 11.85 4.26 -26.09
N ARG A 311 11.50 4.07 -27.37
CA ARG A 311 10.53 3.07 -27.81
C ARG A 311 10.97 1.65 -27.43
N THR A 312 12.23 1.30 -27.69
CA THR A 312 12.80 0.01 -27.28
C THR A 312 12.81 -0.16 -25.75
N GLN A 313 13.17 0.88 -25.00
CA GLN A 313 13.14 0.87 -23.53
C GLN A 313 11.72 0.59 -22.99
N LEU A 314 10.72 1.31 -23.49
CA LEU A 314 9.34 1.16 -23.06
C LEU A 314 8.75 -0.23 -23.41
N LYS A 315 9.10 -0.79 -24.58
CA LYS A 315 8.78 -2.19 -24.92
C LYS A 315 9.34 -3.17 -23.91
N ARG A 316 10.61 -3.01 -23.54
CA ARG A 316 11.26 -3.85 -22.55
C ARG A 316 10.54 -3.77 -21.20
N CYS A 317 10.08 -2.58 -20.78
CA CYS A 317 9.28 -2.45 -19.55
C CYS A 317 7.92 -3.15 -19.64
N ALA A 318 7.28 -3.19 -20.82
CA ALA A 318 6.05 -3.96 -21.01
C ALA A 318 6.33 -5.47 -20.92
N GLU A 319 7.38 -5.94 -21.60
CA GLU A 319 7.85 -7.34 -21.55
C GLU A 319 8.20 -7.80 -20.13
N GLU A 320 8.77 -6.92 -19.29
CA GLU A 320 9.12 -7.25 -17.89
C GLU A 320 7.89 -7.70 -17.10
N VAL A 321 6.75 -7.06 -17.33
CA VAL A 321 5.50 -7.42 -16.67
C VAL A 321 4.91 -8.70 -17.26
N ASP A 322 4.99 -8.90 -18.58
CA ASP A 322 4.53 -10.14 -19.20
C ASP A 322 5.33 -11.34 -18.69
N GLN A 323 6.60 -11.12 -18.35
CA GLN A 323 7.51 -12.10 -17.75
C GLN A 323 7.35 -12.25 -16.23
N HIS A 324 6.75 -11.26 -15.56
CA HIS A 324 6.57 -11.26 -14.12
C HIS A 324 5.56 -12.34 -13.69
N ARG A 325 5.97 -13.15 -12.72
CA ARG A 325 5.18 -14.27 -12.19
C ARG A 325 4.73 -13.95 -10.76
N PRO A 326 3.45 -13.61 -10.53
CA PRO A 326 2.94 -13.24 -9.22
C PRO A 326 2.93 -14.43 -8.26
N GLN A 327 3.27 -14.19 -7.00
CA GLN A 327 3.00 -15.12 -5.89
C GLN A 327 1.66 -14.82 -5.23
N ARG A 328 1.18 -13.58 -5.38
CA ARG A 328 -0.11 -13.13 -4.86
C ARG A 328 -0.77 -12.20 -5.86
N LEU A 329 -2.09 -12.29 -5.96
CA LEU A 329 -2.91 -11.41 -6.79
C LEU A 329 -3.74 -10.51 -5.89
N PHE A 330 -3.89 -9.26 -6.30
CA PHE A 330 -4.74 -8.26 -5.67
C PHE A 330 -5.74 -7.71 -6.66
N ILE A 331 -7.02 -7.69 -6.31
CA ILE A 331 -8.07 -7.03 -7.08
C ILE A 331 -8.20 -5.62 -6.53
N VAL A 332 -7.94 -4.63 -7.39
CA VAL A 332 -7.99 -3.20 -7.06
C VAL A 332 -9.09 -2.55 -7.87
N VAL A 333 -9.98 -1.82 -7.20
CA VAL A 333 -11.10 -1.11 -7.81
C VAL A 333 -10.96 0.36 -7.49
N ASP A 334 -10.85 1.21 -8.51
CA ASP A 334 -10.65 2.66 -8.38
C ASP A 334 -9.50 3.06 -7.42
N GLY A 335 -8.45 2.23 -7.38
CA GLY A 335 -7.26 2.41 -6.54
C GLY A 335 -7.34 1.81 -5.14
N GLU A 336 -8.43 1.14 -4.76
CA GLU A 336 -8.59 0.46 -3.46
C GLU A 336 -8.50 -1.06 -3.60
N VAL A 337 -7.73 -1.73 -2.73
CA VAL A 337 -7.65 -3.20 -2.69
C VAL A 337 -8.95 -3.78 -2.13
N ARG A 338 -9.61 -4.65 -2.90
CA ARG A 338 -10.87 -5.31 -2.51
C ARG A 338 -10.71 -6.78 -2.16
N ALA A 339 -9.73 -7.46 -2.75
CA ALA A 339 -9.41 -8.85 -2.42
C ALA A 339 -7.94 -9.15 -2.69
N SER A 340 -7.42 -10.19 -2.02
CA SER A 340 -6.12 -10.77 -2.33
C SER A 340 -6.15 -12.29 -2.24
N GLN A 341 -5.36 -12.98 -3.06
CA GLN A 341 -5.23 -14.44 -3.02
C GLN A 341 -3.79 -14.83 -3.37
N LYS A 342 -3.21 -15.79 -2.63
CA LYS A 342 -1.95 -16.42 -3.01
C LYS A 342 -2.16 -17.34 -4.20
N VAL A 343 -1.22 -17.34 -5.13
CA VAL A 343 -1.22 -18.25 -6.28
C VAL A 343 -0.61 -19.58 -5.82
N THR A 344 -1.45 -20.59 -5.62
CA THR A 344 -1.02 -21.92 -5.17
C THR A 344 -1.34 -23.03 -6.15
N ALA A 345 -2.11 -22.74 -7.20
CA ALA A 345 -2.55 -23.73 -8.19
C ALA A 345 -2.42 -23.18 -9.61
N ALA A 346 -2.41 -24.08 -10.59
CA ALA A 346 -2.32 -23.70 -12.01
C ALA A 346 -3.52 -22.91 -12.53
N LEU A 347 -4.65 -22.96 -11.83
CA LEU A 347 -5.80 -22.11 -12.05
C LEU A 347 -6.16 -21.48 -10.71
N SER A 348 -6.12 -20.15 -10.64
CA SER A 348 -6.53 -19.36 -9.48
C SER A 348 -7.74 -18.51 -9.86
N GLU A 349 -8.83 -18.64 -9.12
CA GLU A 349 -10.06 -17.89 -9.34
C GLU A 349 -10.42 -17.07 -8.10
N LEU A 350 -10.65 -15.77 -8.31
CA LEU A 350 -11.07 -14.82 -7.28
C LEU A 350 -12.36 -14.14 -7.73
N ARG A 351 -13.32 -14.00 -6.83
CA ARG A 351 -14.55 -13.24 -7.07
C ARG A 351 -14.77 -12.20 -5.98
N VAL A 352 -15.15 -11.00 -6.38
CA VAL A 352 -15.46 -9.87 -5.51
C VAL A 352 -16.84 -9.36 -5.86
N GLU A 353 -17.71 -9.23 -4.86
CA GLU A 353 -18.99 -8.56 -5.02
C GLU A 353 -18.83 -7.06 -4.73
N LEU A 354 -19.43 -6.25 -5.58
CA LEU A 354 -19.46 -4.80 -5.47
C LEU A 354 -20.79 -4.36 -4.85
N GLY A 355 -20.81 -3.15 -4.26
CA GLY A 355 -22.04 -2.57 -3.74
C GLY A 355 -23.07 -2.36 -4.86
N ARG A 356 -24.37 -2.52 -4.56
CA ARG A 356 -25.47 -2.37 -5.56
C ARG A 356 -25.50 -1.02 -6.28
N SER A 357 -24.97 0.04 -5.66
CA SER A 357 -24.87 1.39 -6.23
C SER A 357 -23.48 1.75 -6.73
N GLU A 358 -22.52 0.83 -6.59
CA GLU A 358 -21.13 1.05 -6.91
C GLU A 358 -20.91 0.94 -8.42
N LYS A 359 -20.29 1.97 -9.01
CA LYS A 359 -19.99 2.04 -10.43
C LYS A 359 -18.48 2.18 -10.58
N PRO A 360 -17.73 1.07 -10.67
CA PRO A 360 -16.28 1.13 -10.79
C PRO A 360 -15.91 1.84 -12.10
N SER A 361 -14.90 2.71 -12.06
CA SER A 361 -14.38 3.38 -13.25
C SER A 361 -13.32 2.53 -13.94
N PHE A 362 -12.48 1.86 -13.16
CA PHE A 362 -11.50 0.92 -13.65
C PHE A 362 -11.17 -0.16 -12.61
N ILE A 363 -10.66 -1.28 -13.10
CA ILE A 363 -10.24 -2.44 -12.31
C ILE A 363 -8.80 -2.76 -12.67
N GLU A 364 -8.02 -3.08 -11.66
CA GLU A 364 -6.63 -3.48 -11.82
C GLU A 364 -6.40 -4.80 -11.09
N VAL A 365 -5.57 -5.66 -11.68
CA VAL A 365 -5.04 -6.82 -10.99
C VAL A 365 -3.55 -6.65 -10.80
N LEU A 366 -3.12 -6.60 -9.54
CA LEU A 366 -1.72 -6.36 -9.16
C LEU A 366 -1.07 -7.61 -8.59
N SER A 367 0.25 -7.71 -8.69
CA SER A 367 1.06 -8.66 -7.93
C SER A 367 1.46 -8.11 -6.55
N GLU A 368 2.10 -8.94 -5.73
CA GLU A 368 2.72 -8.53 -4.46
C GLU A 368 3.76 -7.43 -4.63
N GLN A 369 4.44 -7.36 -5.78
CA GLN A 369 5.41 -6.30 -6.07
C GLN A 369 4.73 -5.02 -6.59
N GLY A 370 3.39 -4.95 -6.62
CA GLY A 370 2.65 -3.81 -7.18
C GLY A 370 2.65 -3.76 -8.72
N ILE A 371 3.07 -4.83 -9.40
CA ILE A 371 3.08 -4.89 -10.87
C ILE A 371 1.65 -5.13 -11.37
N CYS A 372 1.16 -4.26 -12.26
CA CYS A 372 -0.17 -4.38 -12.83
C CYS A 372 -0.18 -5.41 -13.97
N LEU A 373 -0.82 -6.55 -13.74
CA LEU A 373 -0.94 -7.67 -14.68
C LEU A 373 -2.12 -7.49 -15.63
N ALA A 374 -3.22 -6.92 -15.15
CA ALA A 374 -4.39 -6.57 -15.97
C ALA A 374 -4.93 -5.19 -15.57
N PHE A 375 -5.36 -4.42 -16.57
CA PHE A 375 -5.98 -3.11 -16.39
C PHE A 375 -7.23 -3.03 -17.28
N VAL A 376 -8.40 -2.87 -16.65
CA VAL A 376 -9.69 -2.83 -17.33
C VAL A 376 -10.36 -1.50 -17.05
N ILE A 377 -10.60 -0.71 -18.09
CA ILE A 377 -11.49 0.45 -17.98
C ILE A 377 -12.91 -0.07 -18.08
N VAL A 378 -13.71 0.20 -17.04
CA VAL A 378 -15.09 -0.27 -16.98
C VAL A 378 -15.94 0.63 -17.86
N GLN A 379 -16.58 0.03 -18.86
CA GLN A 379 -17.50 0.72 -19.76
C GLN A 379 -18.93 0.54 -19.27
N GLN A 380 -19.75 1.60 -19.32
CA GLN A 380 -21.16 1.45 -18.99
C GLN A 380 -21.83 0.54 -20.04
N PRO A 381 -22.62 -0.46 -19.60
CA PRO A 381 -23.29 -1.35 -20.54
C PRO A 381 -24.20 -0.56 -21.47
N ALA A 382 -24.08 -0.78 -22.78
CA ALA A 382 -25.03 -0.24 -23.75
C ALA A 382 -26.41 -0.87 -23.48
N PRO A 383 -27.52 -0.15 -23.67
CA PRO A 383 -28.86 -0.65 -23.37
C PRO A 383 -29.28 -1.90 -24.19
N GLU A 384 -28.52 -2.27 -25.23
CA GLU A 384 -28.74 -3.46 -26.07
C GLU A 384 -27.60 -4.51 -25.94
N GLY A 385 -26.61 -4.30 -25.06
CA GLY A 385 -25.41 -5.13 -24.94
C GLY A 385 -25.42 -6.14 -23.79
N ASP A 386 -24.41 -7.01 -23.77
CA ASP A 386 -24.18 -7.99 -22.70
C ASP A 386 -24.01 -7.29 -21.34
N LEU A 387 -24.65 -7.84 -20.29
CA LEU A 387 -24.53 -7.36 -18.90
C LEU A 387 -23.18 -7.70 -18.26
N TYR A 388 -22.17 -8.07 -19.06
CA TYR A 388 -20.83 -8.38 -18.60
C TYR A 388 -19.77 -7.85 -19.57
N GLN A 389 -18.64 -7.40 -19.02
CA GLN A 389 -17.45 -7.01 -19.75
C GLN A 389 -16.34 -8.02 -19.44
N SER A 390 -15.70 -8.59 -20.46
CA SER A 390 -14.59 -9.53 -20.30
C SER A 390 -13.33 -8.96 -20.94
N HIS A 391 -12.22 -9.03 -20.23
CA HIS A 391 -10.90 -8.68 -20.73
C HIS A 391 -9.92 -9.81 -20.42
N GLU A 392 -9.15 -10.23 -21.42
CA GLU A 392 -8.13 -11.27 -21.27
C GLU A 392 -6.79 -10.69 -21.67
N THR A 393 -5.77 -10.91 -20.83
CA THR A 393 -4.41 -10.45 -21.05
C THR A 393 -3.50 -11.68 -21.10
N ALA A 394 -2.82 -11.87 -22.24
CA ALA A 394 -1.82 -12.91 -22.38
C ALA A 394 -0.51 -12.49 -21.69
N LEU A 395 0.13 -13.43 -21.00
CA LEU A 395 1.40 -13.27 -20.32
C LEU A 395 2.39 -14.31 -20.86
N SER A 396 3.66 -14.20 -20.48
CA SER A 396 4.70 -15.16 -20.91
C SER A 396 4.46 -16.57 -20.36
N ASP A 397 5.00 -17.59 -21.03
CA ASP A 397 4.89 -19.02 -20.67
C ASP A 397 3.45 -19.58 -20.71
N ASP A 398 2.68 -19.17 -21.72
CA ASP A 398 1.26 -19.57 -21.92
C ASP A 398 0.36 -19.24 -20.71
N ARG A 399 0.80 -18.29 -19.88
CA ARG A 399 0.03 -17.75 -18.76
C ARG A 399 -0.98 -16.75 -19.30
N ALA A 400 -2.13 -16.67 -18.64
CA ALA A 400 -3.15 -15.71 -18.98
C ALA A 400 -3.88 -15.24 -17.73
N ILE A 401 -4.35 -14.00 -17.78
CA ILE A 401 -5.26 -13.46 -16.78
C ILE A 401 -6.51 -12.95 -17.46
N LYS A 402 -7.67 -13.38 -16.95
CA LYS A 402 -8.97 -12.97 -17.45
C LYS A 402 -9.73 -12.26 -16.35
N VAL A 403 -10.24 -11.08 -16.64
CA VAL A 403 -11.06 -10.26 -15.75
C VAL A 403 -12.45 -10.16 -16.36
N VAL A 404 -13.47 -10.56 -15.61
CA VAL A 404 -14.87 -10.50 -16.00
C VAL A 404 -15.61 -9.61 -15.01
N THR A 405 -16.30 -8.59 -15.50
CA THR A 405 -17.12 -7.67 -14.70
C THR A 405 -18.57 -7.87 -15.08
N SER A 406 -19.43 -8.24 -14.13
CA SER A 406 -20.87 -8.38 -14.34
C SER A 406 -21.64 -7.21 -13.72
N PHE A 407 -22.61 -6.66 -14.46
CA PHE A 407 -23.45 -5.52 -14.08
C PHE A 407 -24.91 -5.94 -13.82
N THR A 408 -25.12 -7.13 -13.25
CA THR A 408 -26.45 -7.63 -12.91
C THR A 408 -27.12 -6.77 -11.83
N GLU A 409 -28.46 -6.63 -11.89
CA GLU A 409 -29.22 -5.73 -11.00
C GLU A 409 -29.17 -6.13 -9.51
N GLU A 410 -28.83 -7.38 -9.19
CA GLU A 410 -28.85 -7.89 -7.81
C GLU A 410 -27.51 -7.74 -7.07
N THR A 411 -26.38 -8.04 -7.73
CA THR A 411 -25.01 -7.95 -7.19
C THR A 411 -23.97 -7.79 -8.33
N PRO A 412 -23.48 -6.56 -8.62
CA PRO A 412 -22.36 -6.40 -9.54
C PRO A 412 -21.13 -7.13 -8.99
N ALA A 413 -20.37 -7.80 -9.86
CA ALA A 413 -19.26 -8.64 -9.42
C ALA A 413 -18.07 -8.57 -10.37
N ILE A 414 -16.88 -8.75 -9.81
CA ILE A 414 -15.61 -8.87 -10.53
C ILE A 414 -15.10 -10.28 -10.30
N GLN A 415 -14.81 -10.99 -11.38
CA GLN A 415 -14.19 -12.31 -11.36
C GLN A 415 -12.83 -12.21 -12.05
N VAL A 416 -11.79 -12.71 -11.40
CA VAL A 416 -10.44 -12.79 -11.93
C VAL A 416 -10.03 -14.24 -12.00
N VAL A 417 -9.65 -14.69 -13.19
CA VAL A 417 -9.14 -16.04 -13.44
C VAL A 417 -7.70 -15.91 -13.93
N TYR A 418 -6.76 -16.40 -13.13
CA TYR A 418 -5.35 -16.45 -13.49
C TYR A 418 -4.94 -17.90 -13.77
N ARG A 419 -4.31 -18.13 -14.91
CA ARG A 419 -3.81 -19.43 -15.34
C ARG A 419 -2.30 -19.42 -15.41
N ASP A 420 -1.69 -20.39 -14.74
CA ASP A 420 -0.25 -20.63 -14.75
C ASP A 420 0.06 -22.13 -14.92
N PRO A 421 0.33 -22.60 -16.15
CA PRO A 421 0.54 -24.01 -16.42
C PRO A 421 1.79 -24.58 -15.72
N LEU A 422 2.74 -23.73 -15.31
CA LEU A 422 3.98 -24.17 -14.67
C LEU A 422 3.80 -24.52 -13.18
N VAL A 423 2.73 -24.06 -12.52
CA VAL A 423 2.44 -24.44 -11.11
C VAL A 423 2.11 -25.94 -11.01
N ALA A 424 1.37 -26.49 -11.98
CA ALA A 424 1.05 -27.92 -12.01
C ALA A 424 2.28 -28.81 -12.25
N ALA A 425 3.30 -28.28 -12.94
CA ALA A 425 4.56 -28.99 -13.18
C ALA A 425 5.44 -29.06 -11.91
N ASP A 426 5.30 -28.09 -10.99
CA ASP A 426 6.01 -28.10 -9.71
C ASP A 426 5.50 -29.21 -8.77
N GLU A 427 4.17 -29.45 -8.71
CA GLU A 427 3.58 -30.49 -7.85
C GLU A 427 3.95 -31.93 -8.28
N ALA A 428 4.11 -32.16 -9.59
CA ALA A 428 4.53 -33.46 -10.12
C ALA A 428 6.04 -33.71 -9.97
N GLY A 429 6.85 -32.64 -9.83
CA GLY A 429 8.30 -32.69 -9.76
C GLY A 429 8.88 -32.99 -8.39
N ASP A 430 8.14 -32.72 -7.31
CA ASP A 430 8.62 -32.92 -5.92
C ASP A 430 8.71 -34.40 -5.50
N LEU A 431 8.24 -35.34 -6.34
CA LEU A 431 8.42 -36.79 -6.15
C LEU A 431 9.65 -37.38 -6.87
N ALA A 432 10.45 -36.57 -7.58
CA ALA A 432 11.60 -37.06 -8.34
C ALA A 432 12.84 -36.17 -8.16
N GLU A 433 13.53 -36.32 -7.02
CA GLU A 433 14.93 -35.91 -6.90
C GLU A 433 15.83 -36.82 -7.75
N ASN A 434 15.93 -36.52 -9.05
CA ASN A 434 17.11 -36.86 -9.87
C ASN A 434 17.10 -36.00 -11.15
N PRO A 435 18.14 -35.18 -11.43
CA PRO A 435 18.18 -34.35 -12.62
C PRO A 435 18.70 -35.17 -13.80
N ALA A 436 17.87 -36.07 -14.33
CA ALA A 436 18.07 -36.66 -15.64
C ALA A 436 17.04 -36.05 -16.60
N ILE A 437 17.55 -35.26 -17.55
CA ILE A 437 16.77 -34.53 -18.56
C ILE A 437 15.96 -35.54 -19.38
N GLN A 438 14.63 -35.47 -19.27
CA GLN A 438 13.71 -36.05 -20.25
C GLN A 438 12.92 -34.92 -20.90
N THR A 439 13.18 -34.71 -22.19
CA THR A 439 12.34 -33.96 -23.11
C THR A 439 11.00 -34.66 -23.26
N TYR A 440 9.90 -34.00 -22.89
CA TYR A 440 8.55 -34.38 -23.31
C TYR A 440 8.02 -33.36 -24.32
N ASN A 441 7.71 -33.87 -25.52
CA ASN A 441 6.84 -33.19 -26.47
C ASN A 441 5.41 -33.25 -25.92
N THR A 442 4.91 -32.13 -25.40
CA THR A 442 3.52 -32.04 -24.95
C THR A 442 2.67 -31.50 -26.10
N VAL A 443 1.84 -32.38 -26.67
CA VAL A 443 0.73 -31.98 -27.55
C VAL A 443 -0.24 -31.16 -26.71
N ALA A 444 -0.47 -29.91 -27.10
CA ALA A 444 -1.41 -29.00 -26.45
C ALA A 444 -2.83 -29.63 -26.41
N PRO A 445 -3.49 -29.70 -25.24
CA PRO A 445 -4.90 -30.04 -25.21
C PRO A 445 -5.70 -28.89 -25.83
N LYS A 446 -6.51 -29.21 -26.85
CA LYS A 446 -7.48 -28.27 -27.42
C LYS A 446 -8.49 -27.87 -26.34
N LEU A 447 -8.74 -26.55 -26.25
CA LEU A 447 -9.78 -25.98 -25.39
C LEU A 447 -11.13 -26.65 -25.66
N THR A 448 -11.72 -27.21 -24.61
CA THR A 448 -13.17 -27.36 -24.50
C THR A 448 -13.75 -26.00 -24.13
N THR A 449 -14.43 -25.40 -25.10
CA THR A 449 -15.38 -24.30 -24.95
C THR A 449 -16.36 -24.62 -23.81
N PHE A 450 -16.47 -23.74 -22.81
CA PHE A 450 -17.57 -23.81 -21.85
C PHE A 450 -18.81 -23.12 -22.47
N GLU A 451 -19.89 -23.89 -22.48
CA GLU A 451 -21.19 -23.57 -23.05
C GLU A 451 -21.88 -22.38 -22.34
N GLN A 452 -22.54 -21.55 -23.14
CA GLN A 452 -23.48 -20.53 -22.68
C GLN A 452 -24.67 -21.19 -21.97
N PRO A 453 -25.15 -20.69 -20.81
CA PRO A 453 -26.38 -21.19 -20.23
C PRO A 453 -27.60 -20.76 -21.06
N GLY A 454 -28.21 -21.77 -21.68
CA GLY A 454 -29.60 -21.90 -22.15
C GLY A 454 -30.49 -20.66 -22.29
N LEU A 455 -30.77 -20.33 -23.55
CA LEU A 455 -32.03 -19.75 -24.02
C LEU A 455 -33.24 -20.48 -23.41
N LEU A 456 -34.02 -19.78 -22.58
CA LEU A 456 -35.38 -20.19 -22.25
C LEU A 456 -36.35 -19.39 -23.13
N GLU A 457 -36.94 -20.07 -24.11
CA GLU A 457 -38.02 -19.56 -24.95
C GLU A 457 -39.29 -19.32 -24.13
N TRP A 458 -39.90 -18.14 -24.27
CA TRP A 458 -41.34 -17.93 -24.02
C TRP A 458 -41.91 -16.76 -24.83
N PRO A 459 -43.24 -16.69 -25.07
CA PRO A 459 -43.76 -16.88 -26.40
C PRO A 459 -44.13 -15.57 -27.13
N ARG A 460 -44.12 -15.68 -28.45
CA ARG A 460 -44.72 -14.76 -29.41
C ARG A 460 -46.21 -14.53 -29.09
N HIS A 461 -46.56 -13.48 -28.36
CA HIS A 461 -47.85 -12.79 -28.45
C HIS A 461 -47.79 -11.41 -27.77
N PHE A 462 -47.10 -10.45 -28.39
CA PHE A 462 -47.32 -9.03 -28.05
C PHE A 462 -47.08 -8.07 -29.22
N TRP A 463 -47.50 -8.45 -30.42
CA TRP A 463 -47.72 -7.51 -31.54
C TRP A 463 -49.04 -7.80 -32.23
N SER A 464 -50.14 -7.50 -31.54
CA SER A 464 -51.44 -7.34 -32.18
C SER A 464 -52.32 -6.41 -31.35
N ARG A 465 -51.97 -5.11 -31.34
CA ARG A 465 -52.89 -3.97 -31.12
C ARG A 465 -52.10 -2.67 -31.06
N LEU A 466 -51.68 -2.21 -32.22
CA LEU A 466 -51.45 -0.78 -32.49
C LEU A 466 -51.68 -0.54 -33.99
N THR A 467 -52.93 -0.73 -34.40
CA THR A 467 -53.47 -0.19 -35.65
C THR A 467 -54.71 0.60 -35.27
N GLY A 468 -54.65 1.93 -35.42
CA GLY A 468 -55.81 2.78 -35.20
C GLY A 468 -55.52 4.26 -35.00
N ILE A 469 -54.76 4.89 -35.90
CA ILE A 469 -54.85 6.36 -36.06
C ILE A 469 -54.96 6.66 -37.57
N PRO A 470 -55.99 7.39 -38.01
CA PRO A 470 -56.32 7.54 -39.42
C PRO A 470 -55.33 8.44 -40.18
N SER A 471 -54.92 7.95 -41.34
CA SER A 471 -54.12 8.64 -42.34
C SER A 471 -54.83 9.90 -42.86
N LYS A 472 -54.28 11.06 -42.50
CA LYS A 472 -54.18 12.27 -43.36
C LYS A 472 -53.34 13.33 -42.65
N MET A 473 -52.05 13.08 -42.49
CA MET A 473 -51.06 14.10 -42.18
C MET A 473 -49.72 13.69 -42.77
N ASN A 474 -49.04 14.63 -43.45
CA ASN A 474 -47.76 14.34 -44.10
C ASN A 474 -46.76 13.82 -43.05
N PRO A 475 -46.11 12.65 -43.27
CA PRO A 475 -45.25 12.01 -42.28
C PRO A 475 -44.05 12.87 -41.86
N LEU A 476 -43.64 13.80 -42.73
CA LEU A 476 -42.60 14.80 -42.46
C LEU A 476 -43.03 15.87 -41.44
N LEU A 477 -44.31 16.25 -41.41
CA LEU A 477 -44.81 17.30 -40.53
C LEU A 477 -45.12 16.75 -39.13
N ALA A 478 -45.62 15.51 -39.07
CA ALA A 478 -45.83 14.80 -37.80
C ALA A 478 -44.51 14.47 -37.08
N SER A 479 -43.47 14.05 -37.82
CA SER A 479 -42.14 13.84 -37.26
C SER A 479 -41.48 15.15 -36.82
N ALA A 480 -41.56 16.21 -37.61
CA ALA A 480 -41.03 17.53 -37.23
C ALA A 480 -41.71 18.10 -35.97
N MET A 481 -43.03 17.94 -35.82
CA MET A 481 -43.73 18.36 -34.61
C MET A 481 -43.36 17.53 -33.38
N LEU A 482 -43.18 16.20 -33.55
CA LEU A 482 -42.74 15.33 -32.45
C LEU A 482 -41.32 15.66 -31.99
N PHE A 483 -40.39 15.85 -32.93
CA PHE A 483 -39.02 16.26 -32.62
C PHE A 483 -38.96 17.68 -32.04
N GLY A 484 -39.79 18.61 -32.52
CA GLY A 484 -39.91 19.95 -31.94
C GLY A 484 -40.43 19.90 -30.50
N LEU A 485 -41.44 19.09 -30.23
CA LEU A 485 -42.04 18.96 -28.90
C LEU A 485 -41.10 18.22 -27.93
N CYS A 486 -40.41 17.17 -28.39
CA CYS A 486 -39.33 16.53 -27.63
C CYS A 486 -38.16 17.49 -27.36
N SER A 487 -37.77 18.32 -28.33
CA SER A 487 -36.70 19.30 -28.14
C SER A 487 -37.09 20.39 -27.15
N ILE A 488 -38.34 20.87 -27.17
CA ILE A 488 -38.87 21.83 -26.19
C ILE A 488 -38.96 21.20 -24.80
N VAL A 489 -39.39 19.93 -24.69
CA VAL A 489 -39.44 19.20 -23.41
C VAL A 489 -38.03 18.93 -22.88
N CYS A 490 -37.08 18.51 -23.71
CA CYS A 490 -35.68 18.35 -23.34
C CYS A 490 -35.04 19.68 -22.94
N PHE A 491 -35.36 20.79 -23.62
CA PHE A 491 -34.88 22.13 -23.27
C PHE A 491 -35.49 22.63 -21.95
N LEU A 492 -36.77 22.37 -21.70
CA LEU A 492 -37.43 22.69 -20.42
C LEU A 492 -36.96 21.79 -19.26
N LEU A 493 -36.64 20.53 -19.52
CA LEU A 493 -36.06 19.62 -18.53
C LEU A 493 -34.59 19.96 -18.26
N TRP A 494 -33.83 20.36 -19.28
CA TRP A 494 -32.44 20.78 -19.13
C TRP A 494 -32.32 22.09 -18.35
N THR A 495 -33.21 23.05 -18.60
CA THR A 495 -33.28 24.32 -17.84
C THR A 495 -33.84 24.17 -16.42
N ARG A 496 -34.48 23.03 -16.09
CA ARG A 496 -34.98 22.70 -14.73
C ARG A 496 -34.14 21.69 -13.96
N SER A 497 -33.14 21.07 -14.58
CA SER A 497 -32.27 20.08 -13.93
C SER A 497 -31.09 20.77 -13.24
N GLY A 498 -31.40 21.53 -12.18
CA GLY A 498 -30.39 21.93 -11.20
C GLY A 498 -30.04 20.76 -10.26
N PRO A 499 -28.87 20.78 -9.60
CA PRO A 499 -28.48 19.77 -8.62
C PRO A 499 -29.53 19.61 -7.51
N ARG A 500 -29.72 18.39 -7.01
CA ARG A 500 -30.78 18.00 -6.04
C ARG A 500 -30.59 18.58 -4.62
N ILE A 501 -29.68 19.52 -4.42
CA ILE A 501 -29.37 20.15 -3.13
C ILE A 501 -29.84 21.61 -3.14
N SER A 502 -30.63 21.99 -2.14
CA SER A 502 -31.07 23.38 -1.98
C SER A 502 -29.90 24.29 -1.57
N PRO A 503 -29.89 25.59 -1.97
CA PRO A 503 -28.86 26.56 -1.56
C PRO A 503 -28.58 26.57 -0.06
N ARG A 504 -29.63 26.58 0.76
CA ARG A 504 -29.52 26.53 2.23
C ARG A 504 -28.93 25.21 2.74
N THR A 505 -29.28 24.09 2.11
CA THR A 505 -28.71 22.79 2.51
C THR A 505 -27.22 22.72 2.18
N LEU A 506 -26.79 23.27 1.04
CA LEU A 506 -25.37 23.36 0.69
C LEU A 506 -24.62 24.24 1.70
N LEU A 507 -25.15 25.43 1.98
CA LEU A 507 -24.52 26.38 2.87
C LEU A 507 -24.40 25.85 4.31
N ASN A 508 -25.47 25.25 4.86
CA ASN A 508 -25.43 24.65 6.20
C ASN A 508 -24.40 23.50 6.30
N ARG A 509 -24.25 22.69 5.25
CA ARG A 509 -23.25 21.62 5.24
C ARG A 509 -21.83 22.16 5.12
N ALA A 510 -21.63 23.26 4.38
CA ALA A 510 -20.36 23.96 4.30
C ALA A 510 -19.97 24.56 5.66
N GLU A 511 -20.91 25.19 6.39
CA GLU A 511 -20.69 25.67 7.75
C GLU A 511 -20.35 24.54 8.74
N GLN A 512 -21.04 23.40 8.62
CA GLN A 512 -20.76 22.21 9.42
C GLN A 512 -19.37 21.64 9.12
N SER A 513 -18.94 21.65 7.86
CA SER A 513 -17.60 21.22 7.45
C SER A 513 -16.51 22.12 8.05
N ASP A 514 -16.64 23.44 7.90
CA ASP A 514 -15.74 24.44 8.49
C ASP A 514 -15.62 24.30 10.02
N THR A 515 -16.75 24.13 10.72
CA THR A 515 -16.78 23.99 12.18
C THR A 515 -16.27 22.63 12.66
N SER A 516 -16.52 21.56 11.92
CA SER A 516 -16.01 20.22 12.24
C SER A 516 -14.49 20.13 12.04
N ALA A 517 -13.95 20.81 11.02
CA ALA A 517 -12.51 20.93 10.82
C ALA A 517 -11.81 21.66 11.98
N LEU A 518 -12.46 22.67 12.56
CA LEU A 518 -12.00 23.37 13.77
C LEU A 518 -12.15 22.52 15.04
N ALA A 519 -13.15 21.64 15.11
CA ALA A 519 -13.39 20.78 16.27
C ALA A 519 -12.49 19.52 16.30
N ALA A 520 -12.18 18.95 15.15
CA ALA A 520 -11.29 17.79 15.00
C ALA A 520 -9.81 18.15 15.24
N SER A 521 -9.41 19.39 15.01
CA SER A 521 -8.02 19.86 15.08
C SER A 521 -7.54 20.25 16.50
N ARG A 522 -8.13 19.68 17.56
CA ARG A 522 -7.85 20.00 18.98
C ARG A 522 -6.38 19.89 19.41
N ALA A 523 -5.48 19.33 18.61
CA ALA A 523 -4.04 19.25 18.88
C ALA A 523 -3.12 19.77 17.76
N GLY A 524 -3.62 20.54 16.78
CA GLY A 524 -2.84 20.96 15.61
C GLY A 524 -3.05 22.40 15.16
N VAL A 525 -2.21 22.84 14.22
CA VAL A 525 -2.29 24.12 13.49
C VAL A 525 -2.86 23.85 12.12
N ILE A 526 -3.92 24.56 11.76
CA ILE A 526 -4.47 24.53 10.40
C ILE A 526 -3.56 25.38 9.52
N TYR A 527 -3.02 24.77 8.47
CA TYR A 527 -2.30 25.42 7.39
C TYR A 527 -3.15 25.43 6.14
N GLN A 528 -3.47 26.62 5.64
CA GLN A 528 -4.23 26.81 4.41
C GLN A 528 -3.45 27.75 3.50
N LYS A 529 -3.08 27.28 2.31
CA LYS A 529 -2.45 28.11 1.28
C LYS A 529 -3.51 28.49 0.25
N VAL A 530 -3.73 29.79 0.06
CA VAL A 530 -4.71 30.33 -0.91
C VAL A 530 -4.00 31.16 -1.97
N ARG A 531 -4.52 31.15 -3.19
CA ARG A 531 -4.23 32.13 -4.23
C ARG A 531 -5.37 33.15 -4.24
N ILE A 532 -5.04 34.43 -4.16
CA ILE A 532 -6.00 35.52 -4.37
C ILE A 532 -5.60 36.28 -5.63
N SER A 533 -6.51 36.37 -6.58
CA SER A 533 -6.28 37.01 -7.88
C SER A 533 -7.30 38.10 -8.18
N GLU A 534 -6.80 39.15 -8.83
CA GLU A 534 -7.53 40.31 -9.31
C GLU A 534 -7.01 40.66 -10.72
N SER A 535 -7.70 41.54 -11.46
CA SER A 535 -7.31 41.94 -12.83
C SER A 535 -5.90 42.54 -12.90
N GLY A 536 -4.91 41.68 -13.17
CA GLY A 536 -3.51 42.03 -13.35
C GLY A 536 -2.58 41.75 -12.15
N HIS A 537 -3.09 41.22 -11.04
CA HIS A 537 -2.27 40.85 -9.86
C HIS A 537 -2.78 39.54 -9.24
N ALA A 538 -1.88 38.62 -8.91
CA ALA A 538 -2.19 37.41 -8.17
C ALA A 538 -1.16 37.19 -7.07
N MET A 539 -1.62 36.93 -5.87
CA MET A 539 -0.78 36.63 -4.72
C MET A 539 -1.09 35.25 -4.15
N GLU A 540 -0.07 34.60 -3.60
CA GLU A 540 -0.24 33.37 -2.82
C GLU A 540 0.02 33.68 -1.35
N ARG A 541 -0.90 33.27 -0.49
CA ARG A 541 -0.82 33.51 0.96
C ARG A 541 -0.92 32.19 1.71
N ALA A 542 0.03 31.96 2.61
CA ALA A 542 -0.03 30.91 3.60
C ALA A 542 -0.70 31.45 4.88
N ILE A 543 -1.75 30.76 5.33
CA ILE A 543 -2.55 31.10 6.49
C ILE A 543 -2.35 30.00 7.53
N TYR A 544 -1.90 30.38 8.73
CA TYR A 544 -1.73 29.48 9.87
C TYR A 544 -2.73 29.86 10.95
N ARG A 545 -3.58 28.92 11.36
CA ARG A 545 -4.62 29.16 12.36
C ARG A 545 -4.52 28.15 13.48
N ASP A 546 -4.58 28.66 14.71
CA ASP A 546 -4.87 27.85 15.87
C ASP A 546 -6.41 27.69 15.97
N PRO A 547 -6.96 26.47 15.79
CA PRO A 547 -8.39 26.23 15.92
C PRO A 547 -8.92 26.56 17.32
N GLN A 548 -8.07 26.54 18.35
CA GLN A 548 -8.43 26.95 19.72
C GLN A 548 -8.38 28.47 19.93
N LYS A 549 -7.92 29.25 18.94
CA LYS A 549 -7.72 30.71 18.99
C LYS A 549 -6.87 31.19 20.17
N LYS A 550 -6.02 30.34 20.75
CA LYS A 550 -5.15 30.69 21.89
C LYS A 550 -3.89 31.41 21.42
N ARG A 551 -3.36 31.02 20.26
CA ARG A 551 -2.16 31.61 19.65
C ARG A 551 -2.55 32.38 18.41
N LYS A 552 -2.07 33.62 18.31
CA LYS A 552 -2.25 34.46 17.12
C LYS A 552 -1.02 34.35 16.24
N PRO A 553 -1.16 34.17 14.92
CA PRO A 553 -0.04 34.25 13.99
C PRO A 553 0.52 35.68 14.02
N ARG A 554 1.85 35.81 13.92
CA ARG A 554 2.48 37.13 13.82
C ARG A 554 2.05 37.82 12.53
N GLN A 555 1.75 39.11 12.63
CA GLN A 555 1.43 39.92 11.45
C GLN A 555 2.63 39.96 10.50
N GLN A 556 2.41 39.47 9.28
CA GLN A 556 3.38 39.57 8.19
C GLN A 556 3.28 40.96 7.55
N HIS A 557 4.42 41.55 7.21
CA HIS A 557 4.43 42.81 6.47
C HIS A 557 3.89 42.58 5.06
N LEU A 558 2.76 43.20 4.73
CA LEU A 558 2.17 43.15 3.38
C LEU A 558 2.85 44.17 2.47
N THR A 559 2.97 43.84 1.18
CA THR A 559 3.35 44.81 0.16
C THR A 559 2.23 45.82 -0.04
N ALA A 560 2.50 46.98 -0.65
CA ALA A 560 1.46 47.98 -0.92
C ALA A 560 0.33 47.44 -1.82
N ALA A 561 0.64 46.51 -2.72
CA ALA A 561 -0.36 45.85 -3.57
C ALA A 561 -1.23 44.86 -2.78
N ASP A 562 -0.62 44.05 -1.89
CA ASP A 562 -1.37 43.08 -1.07
C ASP A 562 -2.19 43.79 0.03
N GLN A 563 -1.70 44.93 0.53
CA GLN A 563 -2.46 45.77 1.45
C GLN A 563 -3.73 46.33 0.79
N LYS A 564 -3.63 46.79 -0.46
CA LYS A 564 -4.80 47.24 -1.23
C LYS A 564 -5.81 46.12 -1.44
N LEU A 565 -5.34 44.90 -1.72
CA LEU A 565 -6.19 43.72 -1.88
C LEU A 565 -6.88 43.35 -0.54
N LYS A 566 -6.17 43.46 0.57
CA LYS A 566 -6.74 43.30 1.91
C LYS A 566 -7.84 44.32 2.20
N ASP A 567 -7.58 45.60 1.97
CA ASP A 567 -8.55 46.68 2.21
C ASP A 567 -9.84 46.46 1.40
N ARG A 568 -9.72 45.91 0.18
CA ARG A 568 -10.88 45.56 -0.66
C ARG A 568 -11.67 44.34 -0.18
N LEU A 569 -10.98 43.31 0.31
CA LEU A 569 -11.65 42.18 0.96
C LEU A 569 -12.38 42.65 2.23
N ASP A 570 -11.82 43.61 2.97
CA ASP A 570 -12.47 44.21 4.13
C ASP A 570 -13.73 45.00 3.73
N VAL A 571 -13.72 45.73 2.60
CA VAL A 571 -14.93 46.37 2.04
C VAL A 571 -16.02 45.34 1.68
N ALA A 572 -15.62 44.15 1.22
CA ALA A 572 -16.51 43.03 0.95
C ALA A 572 -16.94 42.26 2.23
N GLY A 573 -16.41 42.60 3.41
CA GLY A 573 -16.66 41.85 4.63
C GLY A 573 -16.03 40.46 4.65
N VAL A 574 -15.00 40.23 3.84
CA VAL A 574 -14.25 38.97 3.76
C VAL A 574 -13.06 39.02 4.69
N ASN A 575 -13.04 38.12 5.70
CA ASN A 575 -11.94 38.06 6.64
C ASN A 575 -10.63 37.65 5.95
N TRP A 576 -9.60 38.50 6.07
CA TRP A 576 -8.26 38.28 5.50
C TRP A 576 -7.57 36.99 5.96
N ASP A 577 -7.86 36.54 7.19
CA ASP A 577 -7.28 35.31 7.77
C ASP A 577 -8.21 34.10 7.63
N GLU A 578 -9.44 34.29 7.15
CA GLU A 578 -10.40 33.22 6.86
C GLU A 578 -11.15 33.44 5.53
N PRO A 579 -10.44 33.63 4.40
CA PRO A 579 -11.03 34.16 3.18
C PRO A 579 -12.06 33.22 2.53
N LEU A 580 -11.91 31.91 2.74
CA LEU A 580 -12.80 30.87 2.22
C LEU A 580 -13.89 30.41 3.22
N SER A 581 -14.02 31.07 4.37
CA SER A 581 -14.96 30.62 5.42
C SER A 581 -16.42 30.65 4.95
N ALA A 582 -17.08 29.50 5.05
CA ALA A 582 -18.51 29.33 4.79
C ALA A 582 -19.37 30.13 5.78
N VAL A 583 -18.95 30.24 7.04
CA VAL A 583 -19.64 31.04 8.06
C VAL A 583 -19.62 32.53 7.72
N ASN A 584 -18.50 33.05 7.22
CA ASN A 584 -18.41 34.44 6.77
C ASN A 584 -19.30 34.67 5.53
N TYR A 585 -19.29 33.75 4.57
CA TYR A 585 -20.19 33.80 3.41
C TYR A 585 -21.66 33.80 3.83
N ALA A 586 -22.05 32.91 4.73
CA ALA A 586 -23.43 32.80 5.20
C ALA A 586 -23.92 34.05 5.92
N THR A 587 -23.06 34.62 6.77
CA THR A 587 -23.34 35.88 7.47
C THR A 587 -23.60 37.00 6.47
N TRP A 588 -22.77 37.13 5.44
CA TRP A 588 -23.02 38.12 4.38
C TRP A 588 -24.31 37.82 3.60
N HIS A 589 -24.50 36.58 3.18
CA HIS A 589 -25.65 36.10 2.40
C HIS A 589 -26.98 36.37 3.13
N ASP A 590 -27.04 36.14 4.44
CA ASP A 590 -28.27 36.30 5.21
C ASP A 590 -28.68 37.77 5.42
N HIS A 591 -27.72 38.69 5.40
CA HIS A 591 -27.98 40.13 5.45
C HIS A 591 -28.43 40.74 4.11
N GLN A 592 -28.36 40.00 2.99
CA GLN A 592 -28.79 40.51 1.68
C GLN A 592 -30.32 40.46 1.50
N LEU A 593 -30.93 41.62 1.27
CA LEU A 593 -32.34 41.76 0.91
C LEU A 593 -32.53 41.53 -0.60
N GLY A 594 -33.51 40.70 -0.98
CA GLY A 594 -33.83 40.44 -2.39
C GLY A 594 -32.82 39.56 -3.14
N ARG A 595 -32.03 38.74 -2.41
CA ARG A 595 -31.02 37.84 -2.98
C ARG A 595 -31.60 36.77 -3.90
N ARG A 596 -30.79 36.36 -4.89
CA ARG A 596 -31.05 35.18 -5.73
C ARG A 596 -29.90 34.20 -5.63
N ASP A 597 -30.24 32.97 -5.29
CA ASP A 597 -29.28 31.89 -5.10
C ASP A 597 -29.39 30.88 -6.24
N VAL A 598 -28.25 30.51 -6.81
CA VAL A 598 -28.14 29.47 -7.84
C VAL A 598 -27.06 28.49 -7.39
N VAL A 599 -27.41 27.21 -7.32
CA VAL A 599 -26.44 26.13 -7.13
C VAL A 599 -26.16 25.49 -8.47
N ALA A 600 -24.89 25.44 -8.86
CA ALA A 600 -24.43 24.76 -10.06
C ALA A 600 -23.35 23.74 -9.68
N GLN A 601 -23.27 22.65 -10.42
CA GLN A 601 -22.15 21.72 -10.34
C GLN A 601 -21.05 22.24 -11.27
N THR A 602 -19.87 22.52 -10.72
CA THR A 602 -18.76 23.15 -11.44
C THR A 602 -17.61 22.15 -11.56
N GLY A 603 -17.62 21.32 -12.61
CA GLY A 603 -16.70 20.18 -12.73
C GLY A 603 -17.28 18.89 -12.13
N SER A 604 -16.47 17.83 -11.97
CA SER A 604 -17.00 16.50 -11.61
C SER A 604 -17.40 16.34 -10.15
N ASN A 605 -16.79 17.10 -9.22
CA ASN A 605 -16.94 16.91 -7.77
C ASN A 605 -17.04 18.24 -6.98
N LEU A 606 -17.43 19.35 -7.61
CA LEU A 606 -17.59 20.63 -6.92
C LEU A 606 -19.01 21.17 -7.09
N LEU A 607 -19.53 21.75 -6.01
CA LEU A 607 -20.78 22.48 -6.00
C LEU A 607 -20.48 23.95 -5.74
N THR A 608 -20.97 24.83 -6.60
CA THR A 608 -20.82 26.27 -6.45
C THR A 608 -22.18 26.89 -6.12
N LEU A 609 -22.29 27.49 -4.94
CA LEU A 609 -23.39 28.36 -4.57
C LEU A 609 -23.05 29.78 -5.02
N THR A 610 -23.91 30.37 -5.84
CA THR A 610 -23.80 31.74 -6.33
C THR A 610 -24.97 32.57 -5.82
N THR A 611 -24.67 33.64 -5.09
CA THR A 611 -25.65 34.58 -4.54
C THR A 611 -25.49 35.91 -5.26
N SER A 612 -26.57 36.44 -5.83
CA SER A 612 -26.60 37.77 -6.48
C SER A 612 -27.57 38.70 -5.75
N THR A 613 -27.24 40.00 -5.67
CA THR A 613 -28.06 41.00 -4.98
C THR A 613 -28.23 42.26 -5.81
N ASP A 614 -29.49 42.73 -5.90
CA ASP A 614 -29.85 43.97 -6.59
C ASP A 614 -29.86 45.18 -5.62
N ALA A 615 -29.52 44.96 -4.35
CA ALA A 615 -29.51 46.01 -3.33
C ALA A 615 -28.40 47.03 -3.61
N VAL A 616 -28.80 48.28 -3.90
CA VAL A 616 -27.88 49.41 -4.15
C VAL A 616 -26.99 49.72 -2.93
N SER A 617 -27.42 49.32 -1.73
CA SER A 617 -26.67 49.48 -0.49
C SER A 617 -25.56 48.43 -0.28
N SER A 618 -25.47 47.39 -1.11
CA SER A 618 -24.43 46.35 -1.00
C SER A 618 -23.27 46.63 -1.96
N PRO A 619 -22.00 46.62 -1.49
CA PRO A 619 -20.83 46.83 -2.35
C PRO A 619 -20.59 45.65 -3.31
N ILE A 620 -21.20 44.49 -3.01
CA ILE A 620 -21.06 43.25 -3.77
C ILE A 620 -22.25 43.09 -4.71
N LEU A 621 -21.99 42.85 -5.99
CA LEU A 621 -23.00 42.54 -7.00
C LEU A 621 -23.34 41.04 -6.99
N LYS A 622 -22.30 40.20 -6.88
CA LYS A 622 -22.40 38.75 -6.92
C LYS A 622 -21.26 38.12 -6.13
N GLU A 623 -21.58 37.04 -5.43
CA GLU A 623 -20.58 36.29 -4.68
C GLU A 623 -20.84 34.79 -4.80
N SER A 624 -19.78 34.01 -5.01
CA SER A 624 -19.89 32.55 -5.04
C SER A 624 -18.99 31.86 -4.03
N LEU A 625 -19.48 30.77 -3.45
CA LEU A 625 -18.74 29.83 -2.62
C LEU A 625 -18.76 28.46 -3.30
N THR A 626 -17.57 27.94 -3.61
CA THR A 626 -17.39 26.60 -4.19
C THR A 626 -16.90 25.64 -3.13
N VAL A 627 -17.63 24.54 -2.98
CA VAL A 627 -17.34 23.47 -2.02
C VAL A 627 -17.12 22.15 -2.73
N ARG A 628 -16.35 21.26 -2.12
CA ARG A 628 -16.20 19.88 -2.60
C ARG A 628 -17.45 19.06 -2.27
N GLU A 629 -17.94 18.29 -3.23
CA GLU A 629 -19.19 17.54 -3.07
C GLU A 629 -19.11 16.42 -2.01
N SER A 630 -17.91 15.90 -1.73
CA SER A 630 -17.70 14.79 -0.78
C SER A 630 -17.80 15.19 0.69
N ASP A 631 -17.26 16.36 1.05
CA ASP A 631 -17.07 16.79 2.46
C ASP A 631 -17.58 18.23 2.71
N PHE A 632 -18.12 18.89 1.68
CA PHE A 632 -18.57 20.28 1.71
C PHE A 632 -17.49 21.29 2.14
N HIS A 633 -16.20 20.93 2.06
CA HIS A 633 -15.09 21.83 2.37
C HIS A 633 -15.02 22.98 1.35
N PRO A 634 -14.97 24.26 1.79
CA PRO A 634 -14.81 25.41 0.90
C PRO A 634 -13.43 25.44 0.23
N VAL A 635 -13.42 25.40 -1.10
CA VAL A 635 -12.18 25.36 -1.90
C VAL A 635 -11.97 26.60 -2.76
N ALA A 636 -13.03 27.36 -3.07
CA ALA A 636 -12.89 28.61 -3.79
C ALA A 636 -14.02 29.59 -3.46
N ARG A 637 -13.73 30.88 -3.59
CA ARG A 637 -14.67 31.98 -3.41
C ARG A 637 -14.42 33.04 -4.46
N THR A 638 -15.48 33.66 -4.95
CA THR A 638 -15.39 34.74 -5.92
C THR A 638 -16.27 35.88 -5.46
N ILE A 639 -15.73 37.10 -5.47
CA ILE A 639 -16.45 38.32 -5.10
C ILE A 639 -16.42 39.27 -6.30
N GLU A 640 -17.59 39.65 -6.80
CA GLU A 640 -17.76 40.65 -7.84
C GLU A 640 -18.25 41.95 -7.20
N LEU A 641 -17.36 42.93 -7.11
CA LEU A 641 -17.66 44.26 -6.56
C LEU A 641 -18.27 45.15 -7.64
N ARG A 642 -19.21 46.01 -7.25
CA ARG A 642 -19.97 46.86 -8.19
C ARG A 642 -19.09 47.85 -8.97
N ASP A 643 -18.08 48.42 -8.31
CA ASP A 643 -17.25 49.50 -8.86
C ASP A 643 -15.75 49.14 -8.96
N GLU A 644 -15.35 47.95 -8.52
CA GLU A 644 -13.93 47.58 -8.36
C GLU A 644 -13.51 46.26 -9.04
N GLY A 645 -14.42 45.55 -9.71
CA GLY A 645 -14.11 44.32 -10.44
C GLY A 645 -14.16 43.06 -9.57
N MET A 646 -13.58 41.96 -10.09
CA MET A 646 -13.73 40.61 -9.56
C MET A 646 -12.48 40.15 -8.81
N ILE A 647 -12.68 39.62 -7.60
CA ILE A 647 -11.65 38.98 -6.78
C ILE A 647 -11.93 37.47 -6.75
N GLU A 648 -10.94 36.67 -7.11
CA GLU A 648 -11.00 35.22 -7.05
C GLU A 648 -10.07 34.69 -5.97
N ILE A 649 -10.56 33.80 -5.14
CA ILE A 649 -9.82 33.16 -4.06
C ILE A 649 -9.92 31.65 -4.28
N ALA A 650 -8.79 30.97 -4.42
CA ALA A 650 -8.72 29.53 -4.62
C ALA A 650 -7.77 28.88 -3.62
N GLU A 651 -8.19 27.77 -3.01
CA GLU A 651 -7.33 26.96 -2.17
C GLU A 651 -6.30 26.22 -3.03
N LEU A 652 -5.02 26.39 -2.69
CA LEU A 652 -3.91 25.66 -3.28
C LEU A 652 -3.49 24.47 -2.42
N ASN A 653 -3.64 24.58 -1.09
CA ASN A 653 -3.31 23.52 -0.13
C ASN A 653 -4.08 23.71 1.18
N TYR A 654 -4.44 22.60 1.84
CA TYR A 654 -5.01 22.55 3.17
C TYR A 654 -4.40 21.37 3.94
N ASP A 655 -3.86 21.62 5.12
CA ASP A 655 -3.26 20.60 5.98
C ASP A 655 -3.47 20.93 7.47
N VAL A 656 -3.52 19.91 8.32
CA VAL A 656 -3.61 20.05 9.78
C VAL A 656 -2.34 19.49 10.39
N MET A 657 -1.42 20.37 10.76
CA MET A 657 -0.11 19.99 11.26
C MET A 657 -0.11 19.85 12.78
N PRO A 658 0.55 18.84 13.37
CA PRO A 658 0.78 18.80 14.81
C PRO A 658 1.68 19.97 15.23
N TRP A 659 1.46 20.53 16.42
CA TRP A 659 2.23 21.69 16.91
C TRP A 659 3.75 21.47 16.92
N ALA A 660 4.22 20.23 17.06
CA ALA A 660 5.64 19.89 17.03
C ALA A 660 6.29 20.09 15.65
N ALA A 661 5.51 20.04 14.56
CA ALA A 661 6.00 20.23 13.19
C ALA A 661 6.00 21.71 12.76
N VAL A 662 5.51 22.63 13.60
CA VAL A 662 5.32 24.03 13.26
C VAL A 662 6.36 24.90 13.95
N ASN A 663 6.98 25.81 13.19
CA ASN A 663 7.90 26.78 13.77
C ASN A 663 7.14 27.74 14.70
N GLN A 664 7.51 27.73 15.98
CA GLN A 664 6.85 28.55 17.01
C GLN A 664 7.06 30.06 16.80
N ASP A 665 8.08 30.47 16.05
CA ASP A 665 8.36 31.88 15.74
C ASP A 665 7.29 32.53 14.84
N TRP A 666 6.42 31.73 14.22
CA TRP A 666 5.30 32.22 13.41
C TRP A 666 4.12 32.72 14.25
N PHE A 667 4.13 32.51 15.56
CA PHE A 667 3.07 32.93 16.49
C PHE A 667 3.57 33.98 17.49
N GLU A 668 2.65 34.78 18.01
CA GLU A 668 2.95 35.69 19.12
C GLU A 668 3.25 34.87 20.39
N PRO A 669 4.27 35.25 21.19
CA PRO A 669 4.54 34.60 22.47
C PRO A 669 3.30 34.70 23.36
N LEU A 670 2.94 33.59 24.02
CA LEU A 670 1.87 33.61 25.01
C LEU A 670 2.28 34.56 26.15
N GLU A 671 1.44 35.55 26.44
CA GLU A 671 1.71 36.53 27.50
C GLU A 671 1.98 35.80 28.84
N GLY A 672 3.22 35.90 29.33
CA GLY A 672 3.64 35.27 30.58
C GLY A 672 5.05 34.65 30.58
N THR A 673 5.68 34.44 29.42
CA THR A 673 7.07 33.94 29.37
C THR A 673 8.04 35.12 29.36
N ILE A 674 8.43 35.56 30.56
CA ILE A 674 9.40 36.63 30.78
C ILE A 674 10.73 36.23 30.12
N SER A 675 11.22 37.10 29.24
CA SER A 675 12.54 36.99 28.61
C SER A 675 13.65 37.00 29.65
N GLY A 676 14.59 36.05 29.53
CA GLY A 676 15.84 36.05 30.26
C GLY A 676 16.95 35.40 29.43
N SER A 677 17.85 36.23 28.91
CA SER A 677 19.19 35.91 28.38
C SER A 677 19.29 35.38 26.95
N ALA A 678 19.68 36.29 26.06
CA ALA A 678 20.26 36.04 24.76
C ALA A 678 21.63 35.33 24.85
N GLY A 679 21.94 34.53 23.83
CA GLY A 679 23.30 34.39 23.31
C GLY A 679 24.06 33.11 23.63
N ILE A 680 23.59 31.94 23.16
CA ILE A 680 24.48 30.84 22.71
C ILE A 680 23.79 30.15 21.52
N HIS A 681 24.46 30.13 20.36
CA HIS A 681 24.06 29.30 19.22
C HIS A 681 23.91 27.83 19.69
N PRO A 682 22.77 27.14 19.49
CA PRO A 682 22.79 25.70 19.60
C PRO A 682 23.31 25.16 18.27
N ALA A 683 24.53 24.61 18.35
CA ALA A 683 25.02 23.62 17.43
C ALA A 683 23.95 22.54 17.19
N LEU A 684 23.94 22.01 15.97
CA LEU A 684 23.40 20.71 15.58
C LEU A 684 23.11 19.82 16.80
N HIS A 685 21.84 19.70 17.19
CA HIS A 685 21.42 18.64 18.11
C HIS A 685 21.51 17.32 17.35
N LEU A 686 22.64 16.62 17.53
CA LEU A 686 22.62 15.17 17.44
C LEU A 686 21.55 14.66 18.44
N PRO A 687 20.70 13.70 18.06
CA PRO A 687 19.79 13.07 19.02
C PRO A 687 20.61 12.51 20.17
N HIS A 688 20.29 12.93 21.40
CA HIS A 688 20.88 12.35 22.60
C HIS A 688 20.42 10.88 22.66
N LEU A 689 21.36 9.95 22.47
CA LEU A 689 21.11 8.53 22.63
C LEU A 689 20.93 8.27 24.12
N LEU A 690 19.75 7.79 24.52
CA LEU A 690 19.50 7.40 25.90
C LEU A 690 20.40 6.22 26.26
N SER A 691 20.91 6.21 27.49
CA SER A 691 21.68 5.08 28.01
C SER A 691 20.78 3.84 28.12
N ASP A 692 21.39 2.66 28.12
CA ASP A 692 20.62 1.41 28.26
C ASP A 692 19.85 1.35 29.59
N LEU A 693 20.36 1.97 30.65
CA LEU A 693 19.67 2.09 31.94
C LEU A 693 18.43 2.98 31.86
N GLU A 694 18.52 4.16 31.25
CA GLU A 694 17.38 5.09 31.09
C GLU A 694 16.29 4.48 30.20
N LEU A 695 16.68 3.73 29.17
CA LEU A 695 15.73 3.02 28.32
C LEU A 695 15.05 1.86 29.05
N ASP A 696 15.77 1.14 29.90
CA ASP A 696 15.21 0.05 30.69
C ASP A 696 14.30 0.56 31.82
N GLU A 697 14.63 1.71 32.41
CA GLU A 697 13.78 2.44 33.35
C GLU A 697 12.46 2.91 32.69
N ALA A 698 12.55 3.48 31.48
CA ALA A 698 11.38 3.92 30.73
C ALA A 698 10.52 2.74 30.26
N GLU A 699 11.13 1.63 29.83
CA GLU A 699 10.43 0.41 29.41
C GLU A 699 9.67 -0.21 30.60
N LEU A 700 10.31 -0.27 31.77
CA LEU A 700 9.69 -0.80 32.98
C LEU A 700 8.50 0.05 33.44
N GLU A 701 8.64 1.38 33.48
CA GLU A 701 7.53 2.26 33.87
C GLU A 701 6.36 2.19 32.89
N ALA A 702 6.63 2.13 31.58
CA ALA A 702 5.58 1.92 30.59
C ALA A 702 4.81 0.61 30.85
N ARG A 703 5.51 -0.51 31.11
CA ARG A 703 4.88 -1.80 31.42
C ARG A 703 4.07 -1.75 32.74
N VAL A 704 4.55 -1.04 33.77
CA VAL A 704 3.81 -0.85 35.03
C VAL A 704 2.52 -0.07 34.80
N VAL A 705 2.57 1.04 34.05
CA VAL A 705 1.38 1.86 33.74
C VAL A 705 0.35 1.06 32.94
N LEU A 706 0.80 0.29 31.94
CA LEU A 706 -0.10 -0.57 31.15
C LEU A 706 -0.75 -1.64 32.01
N SER A 707 -0.01 -2.27 32.93
CA SER A 707 -0.55 -3.29 33.84
C SER A 707 -1.55 -2.73 34.85
N GLN A 708 -1.29 -1.54 35.41
CA GLN A 708 -2.24 -0.85 36.29
C GLN A 708 -3.55 -0.50 35.60
N LEU A 709 -3.48 -0.20 34.30
CA LEU A 709 -4.64 0.10 33.48
C LEU A 709 -5.30 -1.13 32.87
N HIS A 710 -4.79 -2.35 33.16
CA HIS A 710 -5.21 -3.63 32.58
C HIS A 710 -5.13 -3.66 31.04
N ALA A 711 -4.26 -2.84 30.48
CA ALA A 711 -4.03 -2.70 29.04
C ALA A 711 -3.12 -3.83 28.50
N ASP A 712 -2.53 -4.62 29.39
CA ASP A 712 -1.82 -5.87 29.13
C ASP A 712 -2.75 -7.09 29.02
N GLN A 713 -4.08 -6.90 29.16
CA GLN A 713 -5.09 -7.95 29.12
C GLN A 713 -6.05 -7.73 27.95
N GLY A 714 -5.79 -8.39 26.82
CA GLY A 714 -6.72 -8.45 25.69
C GLY A 714 -6.74 -7.25 24.73
N GLU A 715 -6.02 -6.16 25.03
CA GLU A 715 -5.83 -5.03 24.11
C GLU A 715 -4.58 -5.25 23.23
N GLN A 716 -4.62 -4.81 21.96
CA GLN A 716 -3.48 -4.97 21.04
C GLN A 716 -2.47 -3.83 21.26
N ILE A 717 -1.71 -3.90 22.35
CA ILE A 717 -0.70 -2.89 22.71
C ILE A 717 0.69 -3.52 22.71
N HIS A 718 1.62 -2.87 22.00
CA HIS A 718 3.00 -3.29 21.83
C HIS A 718 3.96 -2.16 22.23
N LEU A 719 5.15 -2.51 22.72
CA LEU A 719 6.20 -1.56 23.08
C LEU A 719 7.40 -1.73 22.15
N ASP A 720 7.78 -0.67 21.46
CA ASP A 720 8.96 -0.61 20.60
C ASP A 720 10.06 0.23 21.27
N ARG A 721 11.24 -0.37 21.49
CA ARG A 721 12.41 0.35 22.01
C ARG A 721 13.19 1.00 20.87
N SER A 722 13.39 2.31 20.94
CA SER A 722 14.29 3.06 20.05
C SER A 722 15.47 3.62 20.85
N SER A 723 16.53 4.04 20.16
CA SER A 723 17.65 4.74 20.80
C SER A 723 17.30 6.13 21.36
N THR A 724 16.06 6.57 21.17
CA THR A 724 15.54 7.89 21.60
C THR A 724 14.40 7.80 22.61
N GLY A 725 13.98 6.58 23.00
CA GLY A 725 12.87 6.35 23.92
C GLY A 725 12.04 5.11 23.58
N ILE A 726 10.98 4.87 24.37
CA ILE A 726 10.04 3.76 24.22
C ILE A 726 8.77 4.26 23.53
N GLU A 727 8.35 3.59 22.48
CA GLU A 727 7.11 3.89 21.76
C GLU A 727 6.04 2.84 22.13
N VAL A 728 4.88 3.28 22.61
CA VAL A 728 3.77 2.40 22.99
C VAL A 728 2.70 2.47 21.93
N LYS A 729 2.61 1.47 21.07
CA LYS A 729 1.66 1.41 19.95
C LYS A 729 0.48 0.53 20.31
N GLY A 730 -0.73 0.91 19.91
CA GLY A 730 -1.85 -0.01 20.00
C GLY A 730 -3.18 0.54 19.52
N VAL A 731 -4.17 -0.35 19.46
CA VAL A 731 -5.55 0.01 19.08
C VAL A 731 -6.50 -0.34 20.21
N VAL A 732 -7.38 0.59 20.55
CA VAL A 732 -8.42 0.45 21.58
C VAL A 732 -9.80 0.73 21.01
N ASP A 733 -10.85 0.21 21.62
CA ASP A 733 -12.19 0.31 21.03
C ASP A 733 -12.79 1.73 21.12
N THR A 734 -12.63 2.42 22.26
CA THR A 734 -13.30 3.71 22.50
C THR A 734 -12.33 4.88 22.65
N ASP A 735 -12.83 6.08 22.33
CA ASP A 735 -12.05 7.32 22.48
C ASP A 735 -11.75 7.61 23.96
N GLU A 736 -12.67 7.34 24.89
CA GLU A 736 -12.41 7.51 26.32
C GLU A 736 -11.28 6.60 26.80
N ARG A 737 -11.23 5.37 26.29
CA ARG A 737 -10.19 4.40 26.64
C ARG A 737 -8.82 4.86 26.13
N LYS A 738 -8.76 5.40 24.90
CA LYS A 738 -7.55 6.03 24.34
C LYS A 738 -7.08 7.18 25.22
N HIS A 739 -7.96 8.11 25.58
CA HIS A 739 -7.60 9.26 26.42
C HIS A 739 -7.06 8.82 27.78
N GLN A 740 -7.66 7.80 28.39
CA GLN A 740 -7.19 7.25 29.67
C GLN A 740 -5.76 6.73 29.57
N LEU A 741 -5.44 5.89 28.56
CA LEU A 741 -4.11 5.32 28.37
C LEU A 741 -3.06 6.38 28.01
N VAL A 742 -3.38 7.26 27.04
CA VAL A 742 -2.47 8.32 26.59
C VAL A 742 -2.15 9.29 27.73
N SER A 743 -3.14 9.68 28.54
CA SER A 743 -2.93 10.63 29.64
C SER A 743 -1.99 10.13 30.73
N GLN A 744 -1.92 8.81 30.95
CA GLN A 744 -1.04 8.19 31.94
C GLN A 744 0.34 7.90 31.34
N LEU A 745 0.40 7.43 30.08
CA LEU A 745 1.66 7.14 29.40
C LEU A 745 2.50 8.39 29.08
N LEU A 746 1.85 9.54 28.81
CA LEU A 746 2.55 10.82 28.61
C LEU A 746 3.25 11.34 29.87
N GLN A 747 2.90 10.83 31.05
CA GLN A 747 3.55 11.20 32.32
C GLN A 747 4.87 10.44 32.54
N VAL A 748 5.12 9.40 31.75
CA VAL A 748 6.34 8.59 31.86
C VAL A 748 7.47 9.21 31.01
N PRO A 749 8.63 9.53 31.60
CA PRO A 749 9.77 10.05 30.86
C PRO A 749 10.20 9.10 29.74
N HIS A 750 10.59 9.66 28.59
CA HIS A 750 11.09 8.90 27.43
C HIS A 750 10.09 7.91 26.81
N VAL A 751 8.81 7.97 27.17
CA VAL A 751 7.74 7.15 26.58
C VAL A 751 6.86 7.99 25.65
N ARG A 752 6.54 7.44 24.48
CA ARG A 752 5.65 8.07 23.49
C ARG A 752 4.47 7.14 23.18
N PRO A 753 3.24 7.49 23.59
CA PRO A 753 2.07 6.70 23.22
C PRO A 753 1.60 7.04 21.81
N SER A 754 1.45 6.01 20.99
CA SER A 754 0.84 6.00 19.66
C SER A 754 -0.36 5.05 19.66
N ILE A 755 -1.39 5.40 20.44
CA ILE A 755 -2.61 4.61 20.62
C ILE A 755 -3.74 5.20 19.78
N LEU A 756 -4.43 4.38 18.99
CA LEU A 756 -5.57 4.75 18.14
C LEU A 756 -6.87 4.16 18.70
N SER A 757 -7.99 4.87 18.56
CA SER A 757 -9.31 4.34 18.92
C SER A 757 -10.15 3.98 17.68
N VAL A 758 -10.96 2.91 17.79
CA VAL A 758 -11.87 2.49 16.71
C VAL A 758 -12.97 3.54 16.45
N GLU A 759 -13.39 4.27 17.48
CA GLU A 759 -14.35 5.37 17.36
C GLU A 759 -13.77 6.58 16.60
N GLU A 760 -12.54 7.00 16.88
CA GLU A 760 -11.81 8.02 16.12
C GLU A 760 -11.60 7.62 14.66
N LEU A 761 -11.36 6.32 14.39
CA LEU A 761 -11.31 5.73 13.05
C LEU A 761 -12.69 5.72 12.35
N SER A 762 -13.79 5.77 13.10
CA SER A 762 -15.17 5.73 12.58
C SER A 762 -15.79 7.12 12.36
N ASN A 763 -15.45 8.10 13.21
CA ASN A 763 -16.02 9.45 13.21
C ASN A 763 -15.23 10.45 12.34
N ASN A 764 -13.95 10.18 12.07
CA ASN A 764 -13.16 10.82 11.04
C ASN A 764 -12.74 9.75 10.02
N PRO A 765 -13.30 9.69 8.80
CA PRO A 765 -12.76 8.84 7.76
C PRO A 765 -11.44 9.45 7.26
N LEU A 766 -10.38 9.34 8.06
CA LEU A 766 -9.02 9.29 7.53
C LEU A 766 -8.92 8.04 6.64
N PRO A 767 -8.14 8.09 5.55
CA PRO A 767 -8.01 6.97 4.64
C PRO A 767 -7.52 5.75 5.43
N THR A 768 -8.37 4.74 5.45
CA THR A 768 -8.23 3.52 6.25
C THR A 768 -6.89 2.84 5.89
N PRO A 769 -6.03 2.45 6.86
CA PRO A 769 -5.17 1.30 6.61
C PRO A 769 -6.10 0.10 6.32
N PRO A 770 -5.70 -0.85 5.46
CA PRO A 770 -6.58 -1.94 5.08
C PRO A 770 -7.07 -2.63 6.35
N ARG A 771 -8.39 -2.60 6.56
CA ARG A 771 -9.06 -3.58 7.39
C ARG A 771 -8.65 -4.92 6.80
N THR A 772 -7.72 -5.61 7.43
CA THR A 772 -7.72 -7.07 7.41
C THR A 772 -9.04 -7.47 8.04
N ALA A 773 -10.11 -7.48 7.23
CA ALA A 773 -11.03 -8.58 7.31
C ALA A 773 -10.12 -9.79 7.30
N GLN A 774 -10.02 -10.50 8.43
CA GLN A 774 -9.54 -11.87 8.38
C GLN A 774 -10.20 -12.49 7.16
N PRO A 775 -9.45 -13.12 6.24
CA PRO A 775 -10.09 -13.86 5.18
C PRO A 775 -11.09 -14.75 5.91
N LEU A 776 -12.38 -14.57 5.61
CA LEU A 776 -13.35 -15.63 5.83
C LEU A 776 -12.80 -16.77 4.98
N GLN A 777 -11.94 -17.59 5.57
CA GLN A 777 -11.68 -18.91 5.08
C GLN A 777 -13.04 -19.55 5.13
N ALA A 778 -13.68 -19.64 3.97
CA ALA A 778 -14.74 -20.59 3.74
C ALA A 778 -14.09 -21.97 3.87
N TYR A 779 -13.93 -22.41 5.12
CA TYR A 779 -13.79 -23.82 5.42
C TYR A 779 -15.16 -24.43 5.14
N SER A 780 -15.30 -25.08 4.00
CA SER A 780 -16.16 -26.25 3.93
C SER A 780 -15.47 -27.38 4.69
N VAL A 781 -15.55 -27.33 6.02
CA VAL A 781 -15.28 -28.47 6.90
C VAL A 781 -16.62 -29.05 7.26
N GLU A 782 -16.85 -30.31 6.93
CA GLU A 782 -17.98 -31.08 7.43
C GLU A 782 -18.00 -30.96 8.96
N ALA A 783 -19.07 -30.39 9.53
CA ALA A 783 -19.16 -30.09 10.96
C ALA A 783 -19.12 -31.39 11.79
N GLN A 784 -17.93 -31.76 12.28
CA GLN A 784 -17.78 -32.79 13.29
C GLN A 784 -18.10 -32.19 14.68
N GLN A 785 -18.92 -32.89 15.45
CA GLN A 785 -19.35 -32.47 16.79
C GLN A 785 -18.18 -32.52 17.77
N SER A 786 -17.98 -31.46 18.56
CA SER A 786 -16.86 -31.41 19.50
C SER A 786 -17.04 -32.37 20.69
N PRO A 787 -15.95 -32.80 21.37
CA PRO A 787 -16.05 -33.65 22.56
C PRO A 787 -16.94 -33.07 23.65
N LEU A 788 -16.90 -31.74 23.85
CA LEU A 788 -17.77 -31.03 24.79
C LEU A 788 -19.24 -31.08 24.37
N GLU A 789 -19.54 -30.89 23.08
CA GLU A 789 -20.88 -30.99 22.53
C GLU A 789 -21.46 -32.41 22.67
N GLN A 790 -20.64 -33.43 22.42
CA GLN A 790 -21.01 -34.84 22.61
C GLN A 790 -21.34 -35.13 24.08
N TYR A 791 -20.56 -34.61 25.04
CA TYR A 791 -20.80 -34.79 26.47
C TYR A 791 -22.09 -34.11 26.94
N LEU A 792 -22.34 -32.86 26.53
CA LEU A 792 -23.56 -32.13 26.89
C LEU A 792 -24.82 -32.85 26.38
N ARG A 793 -24.78 -33.40 25.16
CA ARG A 793 -25.87 -34.22 24.62
C ARG A 793 -26.06 -35.52 25.40
N ALA A 794 -24.97 -36.22 25.74
CA ALA A 794 -25.03 -37.46 26.52
C ALA A 794 -25.62 -37.24 27.92
N GLN A 795 -25.30 -36.12 28.57
CA GLN A 795 -25.82 -35.73 29.88
C GLN A 795 -27.18 -35.02 29.83
N LYS A 796 -27.78 -34.86 28.64
CA LYS A 796 -29.05 -34.14 28.42
C LYS A 796 -29.03 -32.70 28.97
N MET A 797 -27.87 -32.05 28.95
CA MET A 797 -27.72 -30.65 29.36
C MET A 797 -28.10 -29.69 28.21
N PRO A 798 -28.57 -28.47 28.52
CA PRO A 798 -28.94 -27.49 27.49
C PRO A 798 -27.71 -27.05 26.67
N LEU A 799 -27.78 -27.17 25.33
CA LEU A 799 -26.71 -26.71 24.44
C LEU A 799 -26.42 -25.21 24.52
N ALA A 800 -27.33 -24.40 25.10
CA ALA A 800 -27.07 -22.99 25.39
C ALA A 800 -25.86 -22.79 26.33
N GLN A 801 -25.57 -23.76 27.20
CA GLN A 801 -24.40 -23.70 28.10
C GLN A 801 -23.07 -23.92 27.36
N LEU A 802 -23.10 -24.52 26.17
CA LEU A 802 -21.91 -24.77 25.36
C LEU A 802 -21.19 -23.47 25.02
N ALA A 803 -21.94 -22.45 24.61
CA ALA A 803 -21.37 -21.15 24.23
C ALA A 803 -20.70 -20.46 25.42
N THR A 804 -21.36 -20.45 26.58
CA THR A 804 -20.83 -19.84 27.80
C THR A 804 -19.58 -20.57 28.30
N VAL A 805 -19.61 -21.90 28.39
CA VAL A 805 -18.46 -22.66 28.89
C VAL A 805 -17.29 -22.65 27.92
N SER A 806 -17.55 -22.70 26.61
CA SER A 806 -16.49 -22.54 25.60
C SER A 806 -15.85 -21.16 25.69
N GLN A 807 -16.65 -20.11 25.91
CA GLN A 807 -16.14 -18.75 26.11
C GLN A 807 -15.29 -18.64 27.39
N ASP A 808 -15.76 -19.19 28.51
CA ASP A 808 -15.03 -19.17 29.77
C ASP A 808 -13.68 -19.90 29.63
N LEU A 809 -13.66 -21.10 29.04
CA LEU A 809 -12.44 -21.89 28.79
C LEU A 809 -11.46 -21.18 27.84
N LEU A 810 -11.95 -20.55 26.77
CA LEU A 810 -11.11 -19.78 25.87
C LEU A 810 -10.52 -18.55 26.56
N SER A 811 -11.33 -17.86 27.36
CA SER A 811 -10.91 -16.65 28.06
C SER A 811 -9.87 -16.95 29.16
N GLY A 812 -9.98 -18.07 29.86
CA GLY A 812 -9.03 -18.47 30.90
C GLY A 812 -7.72 -18.95 30.30
N CYS A 813 -7.80 -19.77 29.25
CA CYS A 813 -6.64 -20.19 28.47
C CYS A 813 -5.86 -19.00 27.89
N LEU A 814 -6.56 -18.04 27.27
CA LEU A 814 -5.93 -16.84 26.70
C LEU A 814 -5.23 -16.01 27.78
N ARG A 815 -5.85 -15.84 28.95
CA ARG A 815 -5.26 -15.12 30.08
C ARG A 815 -3.97 -15.78 30.58
N VAL A 816 -3.96 -17.11 30.69
CA VAL A 816 -2.77 -17.88 31.08
C VAL A 816 -1.63 -17.68 30.06
N GLN A 817 -1.95 -17.73 28.77
CA GLN A 817 -0.98 -17.55 27.69
C GLN A 817 -0.37 -16.13 27.66
N GLN A 818 -1.21 -15.10 27.75
CA GLN A 818 -0.77 -13.70 27.73
C GLN A 818 0.14 -13.40 28.92
N ALA A 819 -0.30 -13.76 30.13
CA ALA A 819 0.49 -13.53 31.34
C ALA A 819 1.81 -14.33 31.35
N GLN A 820 1.85 -15.54 30.78
CA GLN A 820 3.10 -16.29 30.62
C GLN A 820 4.05 -15.60 29.64
N THR A 821 3.53 -15.08 28.52
CA THR A 821 4.34 -14.37 27.52
C THR A 821 5.00 -13.15 28.14
N HIS A 822 4.22 -12.31 28.82
CA HIS A 822 4.74 -11.12 29.51
C HIS A 822 5.74 -11.47 30.62
N LEU A 823 5.49 -12.53 31.39
CA LEU A 823 6.41 -12.98 32.43
C LEU A 823 7.74 -13.46 31.85
N SER A 824 7.71 -14.20 30.74
CA SER A 824 8.92 -14.67 30.04
C SER A 824 9.70 -13.53 29.39
N GLU A 825 9.01 -12.55 28.80
CA GLU A 825 9.65 -11.32 28.30
C GLU A 825 10.36 -10.56 29.41
N LEU A 826 9.69 -10.34 30.55
CA LEU A 826 10.30 -9.65 31.70
C LEU A 826 11.55 -10.39 32.20
N GLN A 827 11.47 -11.72 32.34
CA GLN A 827 12.60 -12.54 32.79
C GLN A 827 13.76 -12.57 31.81
N GLN A 828 13.48 -12.58 30.51
CA GLN A 828 14.51 -12.56 29.47
C GLN A 828 15.16 -11.18 29.36
N ARG A 829 14.37 -10.12 29.51
CA ARG A 829 14.81 -8.73 29.32
C ARG A 829 15.65 -8.23 30.49
N PHE A 830 15.25 -8.52 31.73
CA PHE A 830 15.92 -8.07 32.95
C PHE A 830 16.84 -9.14 33.56
N LYS A 831 17.38 -10.06 32.73
CA LYS A 831 17.98 -11.32 33.20
C LYS A 831 19.30 -11.17 33.95
N GLU A 832 20.20 -10.22 33.60
CA GLU A 832 21.54 -10.22 34.22
C GLU A 832 22.46 -8.97 34.09
N ASP A 833 22.07 -7.79 33.55
CA ASP A 833 23.09 -6.73 33.32
C ASP A 833 22.64 -5.25 33.37
N ASN A 834 21.62 -4.89 34.16
CA ASN A 834 21.35 -3.47 34.45
C ASN A 834 21.06 -3.25 35.93
N GLN A 835 21.87 -2.42 36.58
CA GLN A 835 21.70 -1.97 37.97
C GLN A 835 20.47 -1.04 38.06
N LEU A 836 19.26 -1.59 37.88
CA LEU A 836 18.03 -0.87 38.16
C LEU A 836 18.05 -0.40 39.63
N PRO A 837 17.66 0.85 39.93
CA PRO A 837 17.53 1.34 41.30
C PRO A 837 16.62 0.45 42.14
N ALA A 838 16.84 0.41 43.47
CA ALA A 838 16.08 -0.45 44.39
C ALA A 838 14.56 -0.29 44.25
N ASP A 839 14.08 0.95 44.05
CA ASP A 839 12.66 1.26 43.85
C ASP A 839 12.10 0.59 42.57
N ARG A 840 12.89 0.54 41.50
CA ARG A 840 12.52 -0.10 40.22
C ARG A 840 12.58 -1.63 40.31
N GLN A 841 13.51 -2.19 41.09
CA GLN A 841 13.53 -3.63 41.37
C GLN A 841 12.28 -4.08 42.15
N GLN A 842 11.77 -3.24 43.07
CA GLN A 842 10.52 -3.51 43.76
C GLN A 842 9.31 -3.47 42.80
N GLN A 843 9.27 -2.52 41.86
CA GLN A 843 8.22 -2.46 40.83
C GLN A 843 8.26 -3.66 39.88
N LEU A 844 9.44 -4.09 39.43
CA LEU A 844 9.63 -5.29 38.61
C LEU A 844 9.14 -6.55 39.34
N THR A 845 9.44 -6.66 40.64
CA THR A 845 8.97 -7.77 41.48
C THR A 845 7.45 -7.75 41.61
N ALA A 846 6.84 -6.60 41.89
CA ALA A 846 5.39 -6.45 41.97
C ALA A 846 4.69 -6.79 40.64
N LEU A 847 5.25 -6.35 39.52
CA LEU A 847 4.73 -6.64 38.18
C LEU A 847 4.82 -8.14 37.84
N SER A 848 5.94 -8.79 38.17
CA SER A 848 6.08 -10.24 38.00
C SER A 848 5.03 -11.01 38.82
N GLN A 849 4.76 -10.57 40.06
CA GLN A 849 3.76 -11.16 40.92
C GLN A 849 2.32 -10.97 40.38
N ASN A 850 2.05 -9.85 39.72
CA ASN A 850 0.77 -9.61 39.05
C ASN A 850 0.53 -10.62 37.92
N TYR A 851 1.53 -10.87 37.07
CA TYR A 851 1.41 -11.88 36.01
C TYR A 851 1.26 -13.29 36.56
N VAL A 852 1.99 -13.64 37.62
CA VAL A 852 1.79 -14.90 38.36
C VAL A 852 0.35 -15.06 38.85
N THR A 853 -0.20 -13.99 39.43
CA THR A 853 -1.59 -13.97 39.91
C THR A 853 -2.59 -14.08 38.75
N ALA A 854 -2.32 -13.44 37.62
CA ALA A 854 -3.16 -13.53 36.42
C ALA A 854 -3.21 -14.96 35.87
N ILE A 855 -2.07 -15.67 35.82
CA ILE A 855 -2.02 -17.08 35.44
C ILE A 855 -2.84 -17.94 36.40
N GLN A 856 -2.69 -17.75 37.71
CA GLN A 856 -3.49 -18.47 38.71
C GLN A 856 -4.99 -18.24 38.52
N SER A 857 -5.40 -16.99 38.27
CA SER A 857 -6.80 -16.63 38.05
C SER A 857 -7.39 -17.27 36.79
N GLY A 858 -6.62 -17.38 35.71
CA GLY A 858 -7.05 -18.05 34.47
C GLY A 858 -7.25 -19.55 34.69
N LEU A 859 -6.30 -20.21 35.37
CA LEU A 859 -6.42 -21.62 35.74
C LEU A 859 -7.61 -21.89 36.68
N ASP A 860 -7.91 -20.98 37.61
CA ASP A 860 -9.08 -21.07 38.49
C ASP A 860 -10.40 -20.86 37.73
N MET A 861 -10.40 -20.06 36.66
CA MET A 861 -11.56 -19.86 35.80
C MET A 861 -11.90 -21.11 35.00
N ASP A 862 -10.90 -21.70 34.35
CA ASP A 862 -11.08 -22.95 33.58
C ASP A 862 -11.48 -24.10 34.50
N LYS A 863 -10.89 -24.20 35.69
CA LYS A 863 -11.30 -25.17 36.72
C LYS A 863 -12.78 -25.00 37.11
N ARG A 864 -13.25 -23.77 37.32
CA ARG A 864 -14.66 -23.51 37.66
C ARG A 864 -15.60 -23.87 36.50
N ALA A 865 -15.20 -23.57 35.26
CA ALA A 865 -15.95 -23.93 34.07
C ALA A 865 -16.12 -25.46 33.95
N LEU A 866 -15.04 -26.23 34.15
CA LEU A 866 -15.08 -27.69 34.14
C LEU A 866 -15.91 -28.29 35.31
N LEU A 867 -15.80 -27.71 36.52
CA LEU A 867 -16.62 -28.13 37.67
C LEU A 867 -18.11 -27.87 37.43
N SER A 868 -18.47 -26.75 36.80
CA SER A 868 -19.87 -26.39 36.53
C SER A 868 -20.58 -27.40 35.63
N LEU A 869 -19.83 -28.13 34.81
CA LEU A 869 -20.34 -29.18 33.91
C LEU A 869 -20.32 -30.58 34.53
N GLY A 870 -19.77 -30.77 35.74
CA GLY A 870 -19.58 -32.09 36.32
C GLY A 870 -18.55 -32.95 35.58
N LEU A 871 -17.68 -32.34 34.78
CA LEU A 871 -16.59 -33.04 34.07
C LEU A 871 -15.48 -33.47 35.02
N ILE A 872 -15.39 -32.84 36.20
CA ILE A 872 -14.42 -33.10 37.26
C ILE A 872 -15.13 -33.08 38.61
N ASP A 873 -14.70 -33.93 39.56
CA ASP A 873 -15.28 -34.02 40.90
C ASP A 873 -14.49 -33.13 41.87
N SER A 874 -15.21 -32.31 42.65
CA SER A 874 -14.66 -31.47 43.73
C SER A 874 -13.86 -32.25 44.80
N SER A 875 -14.05 -33.57 44.89
CA SER A 875 -13.37 -34.45 45.86
C SER A 875 -12.09 -35.11 45.34
N GLN A 876 -11.73 -34.95 44.05
CA GLN A 876 -10.47 -35.48 43.52
C GLN A 876 -9.30 -34.56 43.91
N THR A 877 -8.58 -34.94 44.97
CA THR A 877 -7.22 -34.48 45.24
C THR A 877 -6.34 -34.95 44.08
N ILE A 878 -6.01 -34.03 43.18
CA ILE A 878 -5.03 -34.26 42.11
C ILE A 878 -3.72 -34.64 42.81
N SER A 879 -3.32 -35.89 42.66
CA SER A 879 -2.03 -36.36 43.15
C SER A 879 -0.95 -35.55 42.45
N SER A 880 -0.06 -34.92 43.23
CA SER A 880 1.11 -34.22 42.69
C SER A 880 1.78 -35.10 41.63
N PRO A 881 2.15 -34.57 40.45
CA PRO A 881 2.78 -35.36 39.42
C PRO A 881 4.00 -36.06 40.03
N THR A 882 4.02 -37.40 39.92
CA THR A 882 5.17 -38.23 40.26
C THR A 882 6.39 -37.65 39.56
N SER A 883 7.44 -37.43 40.34
CA SER A 883 8.76 -36.97 39.94
C SER A 883 9.26 -37.75 38.71
N GLY A 884 9.04 -37.21 37.52
CA GLY A 884 9.27 -37.96 36.28
C GLY A 884 8.77 -37.32 34.99
N VAL A 885 8.07 -36.17 35.03
CA VAL A 885 7.84 -35.39 33.81
C VAL A 885 9.16 -34.69 33.47
N PRO A 886 9.74 -34.91 32.28
CA PRO A 886 10.97 -34.22 31.87
C PRO A 886 10.77 -32.71 31.98
N ASP A 887 11.85 -32.01 32.32
CA ASP A 887 11.95 -30.55 32.45
C ASP A 887 11.61 -29.87 31.10
N LYS A 888 10.33 -29.89 30.72
CA LYS A 888 9.80 -29.21 29.52
C LYS A 888 9.95 -27.71 29.75
N ASP A 889 10.02 -26.90 28.70
CA ASP A 889 10.03 -25.44 28.85
C ASP A 889 8.67 -24.92 29.39
N PHE A 890 8.64 -23.81 30.14
CA PHE A 890 7.42 -23.25 30.75
C PHE A 890 6.40 -22.89 29.67
N SER A 891 6.89 -22.30 28.57
CA SER A 891 6.11 -21.98 27.37
C SER A 891 5.49 -23.23 26.72
N GLN A 892 6.21 -24.37 26.74
CA GLN A 892 5.70 -25.63 26.19
C GLN A 892 4.59 -26.23 27.06
N GLN A 893 4.65 -26.08 28.38
CA GLN A 893 3.59 -26.53 29.29
C GLN A 893 2.30 -25.72 29.09
N VAL A 894 2.42 -24.39 28.94
CA VAL A 894 1.26 -23.52 28.66
C VAL A 894 0.67 -23.81 27.28
N ARG A 895 1.50 -24.05 26.25
CA ARG A 895 1.01 -24.47 24.93
C ARG A 895 0.25 -25.80 24.98
N HIS A 896 0.77 -26.77 25.71
CA HIS A 896 0.09 -28.05 25.89
C HIS A 896 -1.25 -27.90 26.62
N TYR A 897 -1.32 -27.04 27.64
CA TYR A 897 -2.58 -26.68 28.30
C TYR A 897 -3.61 -26.09 27.33
N GLN A 898 -3.17 -25.20 26.42
CA GLN A 898 -4.00 -24.62 25.38
C GLN A 898 -4.53 -25.64 24.38
N GLU A 899 -3.68 -26.55 23.90
CA GLU A 899 -4.06 -27.61 22.97
C GLU A 899 -5.18 -28.49 23.56
N LEU A 900 -5.11 -28.79 24.85
CA LEU A 900 -6.15 -29.56 25.54
C LEU A 900 -7.48 -28.79 25.67
N CYS A 901 -7.44 -27.49 25.99
CA CYS A 901 -8.64 -26.65 26.01
C CYS A 901 -9.27 -26.53 24.61
N GLN A 902 -8.45 -26.39 23.57
CA GLN A 902 -8.92 -26.34 22.19
C GLN A 902 -9.49 -27.69 21.73
N GLU A 903 -8.84 -28.81 22.04
CA GLU A 903 -9.34 -30.15 21.73
C GLU A 903 -10.72 -30.40 22.32
N LEU A 904 -10.96 -29.95 23.56
CA LEU A 904 -12.27 -30.07 24.22
C LEU A 904 -13.37 -29.28 23.47
N ILE A 905 -13.04 -28.09 22.95
CA ILE A 905 -14.00 -27.15 22.34
C ILE A 905 -14.24 -27.43 20.85
N THR A 906 -13.21 -27.73 20.07
CA THR A 906 -13.28 -27.85 18.61
C THR A 906 -13.07 -29.27 18.09
N GLY A 907 -12.58 -30.20 18.93
CA GLY A 907 -12.09 -31.51 18.48
C GLY A 907 -10.66 -31.46 17.93
N GLY A 908 -9.96 -32.60 17.99
CA GLY A 908 -8.59 -32.76 17.49
C GLY A 908 -8.51 -33.43 16.11
N PRO A 909 -7.34 -33.44 15.46
CA PRO A 909 -7.13 -34.05 14.12
C PRO A 909 -7.13 -35.61 14.13
N GLY A 910 -8.05 -36.24 14.87
CA GLY A 910 -8.12 -37.70 15.05
C GLY A 910 -9.43 -38.18 15.70
N GLN A 911 -9.47 -39.43 16.21
CA GLN A 911 -10.64 -39.96 16.92
C GLN A 911 -10.92 -39.15 18.20
N SER A 912 -12.15 -38.66 18.33
CA SER A 912 -12.64 -37.85 19.46
C SER A 912 -12.48 -38.59 20.80
N ARG A 913 -11.59 -38.10 21.67
CA ARG A 913 -11.41 -38.62 23.04
C ARG A 913 -12.58 -38.18 23.94
N PRO A 914 -12.97 -38.95 24.98
CA PRO A 914 -14.05 -38.54 25.87
C PRO A 914 -13.71 -37.24 26.62
N ALA A 915 -14.68 -36.31 26.70
CA ALA A 915 -14.51 -35.00 27.35
C ALA A 915 -13.98 -35.08 28.78
N ALA A 916 -14.37 -36.10 29.55
CA ALA A 916 -13.90 -36.31 30.93
C ALA A 916 -12.39 -36.64 31.02
N VAL A 917 -11.83 -37.30 30.00
CA VAL A 917 -10.39 -37.60 29.95
C VAL A 917 -9.62 -36.32 29.67
N ILE A 918 -10.06 -35.55 28.68
CA ILE A 918 -9.45 -34.26 28.31
C ILE A 918 -9.52 -33.29 29.49
N ALA A 919 -10.66 -33.21 30.19
CA ALA A 919 -10.83 -32.35 31.37
C ALA A 919 -9.86 -32.70 32.51
N ASN A 920 -9.60 -33.99 32.76
CA ASN A 920 -8.61 -34.42 33.76
C ASN A 920 -7.17 -34.10 33.34
N GLU A 921 -6.86 -34.17 32.04
CA GLU A 921 -5.55 -33.75 31.51
C GLU A 921 -5.35 -32.24 31.65
N ILE A 922 -6.39 -31.42 31.38
CA ILE A 922 -6.38 -29.97 31.61
C ILE A 922 -6.07 -29.66 33.08
N MET A 923 -6.73 -30.35 34.01
CA MET A 923 -6.50 -30.17 35.45
C MET A 923 -5.08 -30.56 35.87
N THR A 924 -4.54 -31.65 35.33
CA THR A 924 -3.17 -32.12 35.58
C THR A 924 -2.14 -31.13 35.05
N SER A 925 -2.33 -30.65 33.82
CA SER A 925 -1.47 -29.66 33.18
C SER A 925 -1.51 -28.32 33.93
N GLY A 926 -2.70 -27.87 34.35
CA GLY A 926 -2.88 -26.68 35.17
C GLY A 926 -2.20 -26.78 36.54
N ALA A 927 -2.21 -27.95 37.19
CA ALA A 927 -1.48 -28.18 38.44
C ALA A 927 0.05 -28.10 38.23
N ALA A 928 0.58 -28.66 37.14
CA ALA A 928 1.99 -28.57 36.79
C ALA A 928 2.43 -27.10 36.55
N ILE A 929 1.59 -26.31 35.88
CA ILE A 929 1.81 -24.87 35.68
C ILE A 929 1.88 -24.14 37.03
N ARG A 930 0.99 -24.45 37.99
CA ARG A 930 1.02 -23.85 39.34
C ARG A 930 2.32 -24.17 40.08
N THR A 931 2.75 -25.43 40.07
CA THR A 931 3.99 -25.84 40.73
C THR A 931 5.19 -25.11 40.14
N ARG A 932 5.24 -24.94 38.82
CA ARG A 932 6.34 -24.26 38.17
C ARG A 932 6.39 -22.77 38.47
N ILE A 933 5.24 -22.10 38.50
CA ILE A 933 5.18 -20.68 38.82
C ILE A 933 5.64 -20.39 40.24
N THR A 934 5.42 -21.32 41.19
CA THR A 934 5.98 -21.19 42.55
C THR A 934 7.50 -21.36 42.63
N GLN A 935 8.12 -21.91 41.58
CA GLN A 935 9.58 -22.12 41.48
C GLN A 935 10.28 -21.03 40.67
N ILE A 936 9.53 -20.11 40.07
CA ILE A 936 10.11 -18.97 39.37
C ILE A 936 10.82 -18.07 40.40
N PRO A 937 12.15 -17.85 40.28
CA PRO A 937 12.86 -16.97 41.20
C PRO A 937 12.29 -15.55 41.07
N THR A 938 11.72 -15.03 42.15
CA THR A 938 11.44 -13.61 42.27
C THR A 938 12.77 -12.87 42.32
N PHE A 939 12.89 -11.75 41.61
CA PHE A 939 14.09 -10.92 41.63
C PHE A 939 14.48 -10.61 43.09
N PRO A 940 15.76 -10.66 43.47
CA PRO A 940 16.17 -10.50 44.86
C PRO A 940 15.74 -9.13 45.38
N SER A 941 14.86 -9.10 46.37
CA SER A 941 14.54 -7.88 47.11
C SER A 941 15.78 -7.45 47.88
N ALA A 942 16.37 -6.32 47.50
CA ALA A 942 17.45 -5.68 48.25
C ALA A 942 16.89 -5.04 49.53
N ALA A 943 16.46 -5.88 50.46
CA ALA A 943 16.01 -5.47 51.79
C ALA A 943 16.57 -6.44 52.83
N HIS A 944 17.89 -6.41 53.05
CA HIS A 944 18.57 -6.68 54.33
C HIS A 944 20.10 -6.66 54.10
N ASN A 945 20.73 -5.54 54.40
CA ASN A 945 22.12 -5.49 54.89
C ASN A 945 22.36 -4.10 55.51
N ASP A 946 21.77 -3.92 56.69
CA ASP A 946 22.27 -3.00 57.71
C ASP A 946 22.22 -3.77 59.05
N GLN A 947 23.21 -4.63 59.25
CA GLN A 947 23.84 -4.97 60.54
C GLN A 947 25.04 -5.90 60.35
#